data_AF-A0A101XQ17-F1
#
_entry.id   AF-A0A101XQ17-F1
#
_cell.length_a   1.000
_cell.length_b   1.000
_cell.length_c   1.000
_cell.angle_alpha   90.00
_cell.angle_beta   90.00
_cell.angle_gamma   90.00
#
_symmetry.space_group_name_H-M   'P 1'
#
loop_
_entity.id
_entity.type
_entity.pdbx_description
1 polymer ?
#
loop_
_entity_poly.entity_id
_entity_poly.type
_entity_poly.pdbx_seq_one_letter_code
_entity_poly.pdbx_strand_id
1 'polypeptide(L)'
;MKFKKVLVANRGEIAIRICRACTELNIRTVAIYSKEDSLALHRYKADEAYLVGADKAPVEAYLDIPGILDIAKRHECDAIHPGYGFLSENAAFARACEEAGIIFIGPTPEHLEMFGDKVTARQKAMEANVPVVPGSKGPVSVQEAREFAEEFSYPLMVKAVSGGGGRGMRAVTNHAELEEAYMRAQSEAQTAFGAASIYVEKLVDNPKHIEVQILGDAFGNIVHLYERDCSVQRRHQKVIEVAPSLLPDEKRLMICETALRLMKSVNYKNAGTVEFLLGADGSLYFIEVNPRVQVEHTITELVTGIDIVQAQLLIAQGVPLSDPQIGIERQESIMCRGYAIQSRVTTEDPQNNFLPDAGRITAYRTGGGFGVRLDGGNGFSGARILPYYDSLLEKVSVWSLRFDGAIDKMSRALVEFRIRGVKTNIPFLDNVIHHPEFRSGRYTVRLIEDHPELFIFRKRQDRATKLLQYISDVTVNGSEGIKHGVKKPTVRLPSFPTYRYDDKPKPGTRDVLLAEGVDGLLRMMKQSGQLWLTDTTLRDAHQSLLATRMRTYDLVRIADVIAHETAGYFSLEMWGGATFDTAMRFLKEDPWERLAVLRERIPNILFQMLLRGANAVGYKNYPDNVVNHFIDEAAMAGIDVFRIFDSLNWVPNMAGSIERVRHNGMIAEAAICYTGDLMDEKRTKFNLAYYVDLAKQLERAGATILAIKDMAGLLKPQAAHLLVKTLKEHVGLPIHLHTHDTAGTGVATILQAVDAGLDIADVALSSMSGQTSQPSSSAVVASLMNTARDTRMDLSALRVQSDYFSAVREWYQPFESGLQAGAADVYEHEMPGGQYTNLQKQAESLGLAGRFDEVKRAYREVNDLLGDIVKVTPSSKMVGDFALFLVQNRISAQELRQRAHEFDYPGSVVDYFSGLMGQPYGGFPTWLQDAVLKGREALKERPGAGLPPVDFEQLAAELKEKTGRICTEQDVVSYALYGQVYIDFAMAQNRYSNLSVLDTGTFFYGLRPGEEAIVEIDRGKTLMIRLISVSAPRPDGTRVVFYELNGQPREVEVVDQQEAVSAKGRRKANPSNPKEIGASMSGTVISLMVEEGDRVVAGQYLLVTEAMKMEMQVQAPRDGLVEQIAVHVGDSVSAGDLLFILE
;
A
#
# COMPACT_ATOMS: atom_id res chain seq x y z
N MET A 1 -40.49 37.98 25.35
CA MET A 1 -40.49 36.99 26.45
C MET A 1 -39.13 36.31 26.47
N LYS A 2 -38.46 36.15 27.63
CA LYS A 2 -37.16 35.47 27.68
C LYS A 2 -37.38 33.96 27.73
N PHE A 3 -36.76 33.21 26.83
CA PHE A 3 -36.82 31.74 26.83
C PHE A 3 -36.04 31.18 28.01
N LYS A 4 -36.60 30.16 28.66
CA LYS A 4 -35.93 29.32 29.65
C LYS A 4 -35.51 28.00 29.03
N LYS A 5 -36.29 27.46 28.08
CA LYS A 5 -36.03 26.17 27.45
C LYS A 5 -36.43 26.15 25.97
N VAL A 6 -35.52 25.68 25.12
CA VAL A 6 -35.71 25.55 23.66
C VAL A 6 -35.52 24.09 23.25
N LEU A 7 -36.48 23.55 22.49
CA LEU A 7 -36.35 22.26 21.82
C LEU A 7 -35.78 22.45 20.42
N VAL A 8 -34.84 21.59 20.03
CA VAL A 8 -34.29 21.58 18.67
C VAL A 8 -34.93 20.43 17.89
N ALA A 9 -35.79 20.77 16.93
CA ALA A 9 -36.49 19.80 16.09
C ALA A 9 -35.61 19.36 14.90
N ASN A 10 -34.40 18.89 15.20
CA ASN A 10 -33.41 18.49 14.20
C ASN A 10 -32.37 17.53 14.81
N ARG A 11 -31.34 17.18 14.03
CA ARG A 11 -30.25 16.26 14.38
C ARG A 11 -28.88 16.78 13.96
N GLY A 12 -27.83 16.03 14.29
CA GLY A 12 -26.49 16.24 13.74
C GLY A 12 -25.89 17.61 14.09
N GLU A 13 -25.14 18.19 13.15
CA GLU A 13 -24.35 19.40 13.41
C GLU A 13 -25.22 20.60 13.78
N ILE A 14 -26.35 20.82 13.10
CA ILE A 14 -27.18 22.00 13.31
C ILE A 14 -27.85 21.97 14.66
N ALA A 15 -28.24 20.78 15.14
CA ALA A 15 -28.75 20.61 16.49
C ALA A 15 -27.71 21.01 17.54
N ILE A 16 -26.45 20.61 17.34
CA ILE A 16 -25.32 21.00 18.21
C ILE A 16 -25.08 22.51 18.14
N ARG A 17 -25.09 23.11 16.94
CA ARG A 17 -24.93 24.55 16.72
C ARG A 17 -25.97 25.38 17.47
N ILE A 18 -27.24 24.95 17.44
CA ILE A 18 -28.33 25.61 18.15
C ILE A 18 -28.19 25.42 19.67
N CYS A 19 -27.83 24.20 20.13
CA CYS A 19 -27.60 23.96 21.56
C CYS A 19 -26.48 24.85 22.12
N ARG A 20 -25.40 25.06 21.34
CA ARG A 20 -24.32 26.00 21.69
C ARG A 20 -24.84 27.44 21.86
N ALA A 21 -25.58 27.95 20.87
CA ALA A 21 -26.15 29.30 20.94
C ALA A 21 -27.11 29.46 22.14
N CYS A 22 -27.96 28.47 22.39
CA CYS A 22 -28.85 28.46 23.55
C CYS A 22 -28.07 28.49 24.87
N THR A 23 -27.03 27.66 24.99
CA THR A 23 -26.19 27.57 26.19
C THR A 23 -25.48 28.90 26.47
N GLU A 24 -24.92 29.54 25.44
CA GLU A 24 -24.27 30.85 25.54
C GLU A 24 -25.24 31.96 26.00
N LEU A 25 -26.52 31.86 25.60
CA LEU A 25 -27.60 32.73 26.04
C LEU A 25 -28.24 32.31 27.38
N ASN A 26 -27.71 31.28 28.05
CA ASN A 26 -28.24 30.68 29.28
C ASN A 26 -29.68 30.14 29.14
N ILE A 27 -29.98 29.48 28.03
CA ILE A 27 -31.25 28.83 27.71
C ILE A 27 -31.04 27.31 27.75
N ARG A 28 -31.89 26.58 28.48
CA ARG A 28 -31.84 25.11 28.55
C ARG A 28 -32.28 24.49 27.22
N THR A 29 -31.74 23.33 26.91
CA THR A 29 -31.85 22.71 25.58
C THR A 29 -32.48 21.33 25.65
N VAL A 30 -33.37 21.04 24.69
CA VAL A 30 -33.97 19.72 24.50
C VAL A 30 -33.67 19.22 23.09
N ALA A 31 -33.06 18.05 22.98
CA ALA A 31 -32.87 17.35 21.71
C ALA A 31 -33.93 16.25 21.50
N ILE A 32 -34.24 15.96 20.25
CA ILE A 32 -34.98 14.75 19.85
C ILE A 32 -34.06 13.81 19.09
N TYR A 33 -34.30 12.50 19.18
CA TYR A 33 -33.55 11.50 18.43
C TYR A 33 -34.44 10.31 18.03
N SER A 34 -34.14 9.68 16.90
CA SER A 34 -34.75 8.41 16.48
C SER A 34 -34.06 7.21 17.16
N LYS A 35 -34.60 6.00 17.00
CA LYS A 35 -33.96 4.78 17.53
C LYS A 35 -32.56 4.57 16.95
N GLU A 36 -32.39 4.85 15.66
CA GLU A 36 -31.15 4.70 14.91
C GLU A 36 -30.10 5.76 15.30
N ASP A 37 -30.53 6.97 15.68
CA ASP A 37 -29.66 8.04 16.19
C ASP A 37 -29.41 7.96 17.71
N SER A 38 -29.69 6.81 18.35
CA SER A 38 -29.45 6.62 19.78
C SER A 38 -28.00 6.88 20.22
N LEU A 39 -27.04 6.76 19.30
CA LEU A 39 -25.61 7.05 19.51
C LEU A 39 -25.13 8.35 18.86
N ALA A 40 -26.03 9.14 18.27
CA ALA A 40 -25.68 10.39 17.59
C ALA A 40 -25.17 11.45 18.58
N LEU A 41 -24.22 12.27 18.14
CA LEU A 41 -23.50 13.19 19.03
C LEU A 41 -24.42 14.28 19.60
N HIS A 42 -25.38 14.78 18.81
CA HIS A 42 -26.25 15.90 19.23
C HIS A 42 -27.10 15.58 20.45
N ARG A 43 -27.49 14.32 20.62
CA ARG A 43 -28.22 13.82 21.79
C ARG A 43 -27.50 14.15 23.10
N TYR A 44 -26.18 14.04 23.12
CA TYR A 44 -25.35 14.27 24.30
C TYR A 44 -24.92 15.73 24.48
N LYS A 45 -25.36 16.63 23.60
CA LYS A 45 -25.03 18.07 23.65
C LYS A 45 -26.17 18.94 24.16
N ALA A 46 -27.38 18.39 24.26
CA ALA A 46 -28.51 19.05 24.91
C ALA A 46 -28.55 18.70 26.42
N ASP A 47 -29.22 19.53 27.22
CA ASP A 47 -29.46 19.28 28.65
C ASP A 47 -30.39 18.08 28.88
N GLU A 48 -31.36 17.91 27.98
CA GLU A 48 -32.32 16.81 27.96
C GLU A 48 -32.46 16.26 26.53
N ALA A 49 -32.72 14.96 26.38
CA ALA A 49 -32.95 14.36 25.06
C ALA A 49 -33.96 13.23 25.09
N TYR A 50 -34.88 13.21 24.11
CA TYR A 50 -36.02 12.30 24.08
C TYR A 50 -36.17 11.55 22.75
N LEU A 51 -36.55 10.28 22.84
CA LEU A 51 -36.87 9.46 21.67
C LEU A 51 -38.14 10.00 21.01
N VAL A 52 -38.11 10.23 19.70
CA VAL A 52 -39.27 10.59 18.89
C VAL A 52 -39.56 9.48 17.88
N GLY A 53 -40.85 9.24 17.60
CA GLY A 53 -41.27 8.28 16.57
C GLY A 53 -40.76 6.85 16.79
N ALA A 54 -40.91 6.29 17.99
CA ALA A 54 -40.36 4.97 18.36
C ALA A 54 -40.73 3.83 17.39
N ASP A 55 -41.91 3.92 16.77
CA ASP A 55 -42.46 2.94 15.83
C ASP A 55 -42.37 3.40 14.36
N LYS A 56 -41.67 4.52 14.07
CA LYS A 56 -41.57 5.12 12.74
C LYS A 56 -40.21 4.84 12.10
N ALA A 57 -40.14 5.00 10.77
CA ALA A 57 -38.88 4.93 10.06
C ALA A 57 -37.93 6.07 10.49
N PRO A 58 -36.60 5.93 10.31
CA PRO A 58 -35.61 6.83 10.92
C PRO A 58 -35.76 8.31 10.53
N VAL A 59 -36.17 8.59 9.30
CA VAL A 59 -36.42 9.96 8.78
C VAL A 59 -37.81 10.45 9.18
N GLU A 60 -38.82 9.58 9.07
CA GLU A 60 -40.21 9.89 9.44
C GLU A 60 -40.34 10.29 10.92
N ALA A 61 -39.51 9.74 11.80
CA ALA A 61 -39.45 10.11 13.21
C ALA A 61 -39.17 11.61 13.41
N TYR A 62 -38.30 12.22 12.60
CA TYR A 62 -38.00 13.66 12.67
C TYR A 62 -39.03 14.54 11.94
N LEU A 63 -39.97 13.93 11.21
CA LEU A 63 -41.10 14.60 10.56
C LEU A 63 -42.40 14.48 11.38
N ASP A 64 -42.33 13.88 12.57
CA ASP A 64 -43.48 13.59 13.44
C ASP A 64 -43.96 14.82 14.22
N ILE A 65 -44.68 15.72 13.55
CA ILE A 65 -45.21 16.96 14.16
C ILE A 65 -45.95 16.70 15.50
N PRO A 66 -46.93 15.77 15.60
CA PRO A 66 -47.60 15.50 16.88
C PRO A 66 -46.65 15.01 17.98
N GLY A 67 -45.72 14.10 17.64
CA GLY A 67 -44.76 13.57 18.60
C GLY A 67 -43.79 14.64 19.12
N ILE A 68 -43.31 15.52 18.23
CA ILE A 68 -42.41 16.62 18.61
C ILE A 68 -43.12 17.63 19.52
N LEU A 69 -44.38 17.98 19.23
CA LEU A 69 -45.17 18.89 20.07
C LEU A 69 -45.52 18.28 21.42
N ASP A 70 -45.82 16.98 21.49
CA ASP A 70 -46.05 16.27 22.76
C ASP A 70 -44.80 16.32 23.65
N ILE A 71 -43.62 16.04 23.09
CA ILE A 71 -42.33 16.17 23.81
C ILE A 71 -42.14 17.61 24.29
N ALA A 72 -42.32 18.61 23.41
CA ALA A 72 -42.14 20.01 23.77
C ALA A 72 -43.08 20.45 24.92
N LYS A 73 -44.34 20.02 24.89
CA LYS A 73 -45.33 20.32 25.96
C LYS A 73 -45.00 19.61 27.27
N ARG A 74 -44.69 18.31 27.25
CA ARG A 74 -44.36 17.52 28.45
C ARG A 74 -43.14 18.04 29.18
N HIS A 75 -42.20 18.62 28.43
CA HIS A 75 -40.93 19.11 28.97
C HIS A 75 -40.87 20.63 29.08
N GLU A 76 -42.02 21.31 28.96
CA GLU A 76 -42.18 22.75 29.22
C GLU A 76 -41.22 23.61 28.37
N CYS A 77 -41.11 23.30 27.08
CA CYS A 77 -40.32 24.09 26.14
C CYS A 77 -41.06 25.37 25.75
N ASP A 78 -40.41 26.53 25.84
CA ASP A 78 -40.98 27.82 25.44
C ASP A 78 -41.00 28.00 23.92
N ALA A 79 -40.03 27.40 23.24
CA ALA A 79 -39.83 27.57 21.81
C ALA A 79 -39.21 26.32 21.15
N ILE A 80 -39.42 26.20 19.85
CA ILE A 80 -38.81 25.18 18.99
C ILE A 80 -37.97 25.85 17.92
N HIS A 81 -36.69 25.45 17.84
CA HIS A 81 -35.83 25.80 16.72
C HIS A 81 -35.79 24.64 15.72
N PRO A 82 -36.22 24.84 14.47
CA PRO A 82 -36.31 23.74 13.51
C PRO A 82 -34.98 23.46 12.80
N GLY A 83 -34.02 24.39 12.86
CA GLY A 83 -32.74 24.25 12.14
C GLY A 83 -32.95 24.39 10.64
N TYR A 84 -32.41 23.44 9.87
CA TYR A 84 -32.61 23.36 8.41
C TYR A 84 -32.98 21.94 7.98
N GLY A 85 -33.65 21.81 6.84
CA GLY A 85 -34.23 20.53 6.43
C GLY A 85 -35.33 20.05 7.39
N PHE A 86 -35.81 18.82 7.20
CA PHE A 86 -36.94 18.28 7.96
C PHE A 86 -38.15 19.23 7.95
N LEU A 87 -38.54 19.77 9.10
CA LEU A 87 -39.74 20.60 9.28
C LEU A 87 -39.45 22.11 9.24
N SER A 88 -38.23 22.52 8.90
CA SER A 88 -37.82 23.94 8.93
C SER A 88 -38.57 24.86 7.98
N GLU A 89 -39.10 24.33 6.90
CA GLU A 89 -39.89 25.09 5.91
C GLU A 89 -41.37 24.70 5.94
N ASN A 90 -41.78 23.92 6.95
CA ASN A 90 -43.13 23.38 7.03
C ASN A 90 -44.08 24.36 7.73
N ALA A 91 -44.93 25.05 6.97
CA ALA A 91 -45.89 26.00 7.50
C ALA A 91 -46.91 25.36 8.47
N ALA A 92 -47.30 24.10 8.26
CA ALA A 92 -48.20 23.39 9.17
C ALA A 92 -47.55 23.13 10.52
N PHE A 93 -46.24 22.84 10.56
CA PHE A 93 -45.49 22.70 11.80
C PHE A 93 -45.40 24.03 12.57
N ALA A 94 -45.10 25.13 11.88
CA ALA A 94 -45.06 26.45 12.49
C ALA A 94 -46.42 26.86 13.09
N ARG A 95 -47.53 26.66 12.35
CA ARG A 95 -48.89 26.87 12.88
C ARG A 95 -49.21 25.98 14.07
N ALA A 96 -48.85 24.70 14.01
CA ALA A 96 -49.08 23.78 15.11
C ALA A 96 -48.27 24.16 16.38
N CYS A 97 -47.11 24.80 16.23
CA CYS A 97 -46.38 25.41 17.34
C CYS A 97 -47.14 26.62 17.92
N GLU A 98 -47.63 27.53 17.08
CA GLU A 98 -48.42 28.70 17.51
C GLU A 98 -49.70 28.29 18.25
N GLU A 99 -50.46 27.32 17.70
CA GLU A 99 -51.66 26.74 18.33
C GLU A 99 -51.36 26.03 19.66
N ALA A 100 -50.15 25.50 19.80
CA ALA A 100 -49.66 24.87 21.03
C ALA A 100 -49.12 25.86 22.07
N GLY A 101 -49.04 27.16 21.75
CA GLY A 101 -48.44 28.19 22.60
C GLY A 101 -46.92 28.08 22.69
N ILE A 102 -46.27 27.46 21.71
CA ILE A 102 -44.82 27.28 21.62
C ILE A 102 -44.29 28.18 20.51
N ILE A 103 -43.27 28.99 20.79
CA ILE A 103 -42.74 29.92 19.78
C ILE A 103 -41.92 29.14 18.74
N PHE A 104 -42.30 29.26 17.47
CA PHE A 104 -41.49 28.77 16.35
C PHE A 104 -40.35 29.77 16.06
N ILE A 105 -39.10 29.33 16.19
CA ILE A 105 -37.93 30.19 15.94
C ILE A 105 -37.63 30.18 14.43
N GLY A 106 -38.29 31.09 13.74
CA GLY A 106 -38.20 31.25 12.29
C GLY A 106 -39.14 32.37 11.81
N PRO A 107 -39.35 32.49 10.50
CA PRO A 107 -40.37 33.39 9.95
C PRO A 107 -41.78 32.90 10.26
N THR A 108 -42.79 33.75 10.04
CA THR A 108 -44.20 33.41 10.31
C THR A 108 -44.72 32.31 9.36
N PRO A 109 -45.79 31.59 9.72
CA PRO A 109 -46.38 30.58 8.84
C PRO A 109 -46.75 31.11 7.45
N GLU A 110 -47.19 32.37 7.34
CA GLU A 110 -47.53 33.00 6.07
C GLU A 110 -46.30 33.19 5.17
N HIS A 111 -45.14 33.53 5.75
CA HIS A 111 -43.88 33.57 5.00
C HIS A 111 -43.47 32.18 4.54
N LEU A 112 -43.66 31.15 5.37
CA LEU A 112 -43.34 29.77 5.01
C LEU A 112 -44.22 29.27 3.86
N GLU A 113 -45.52 29.59 3.84
CA GLU A 113 -46.39 29.28 2.71
C GLU A 113 -46.00 30.07 1.46
N MET A 114 -45.78 31.38 1.61
CA MET A 114 -45.44 32.28 0.51
C MET A 114 -44.17 31.85 -0.20
N PHE A 115 -43.14 31.47 0.55
CA PHE A 115 -41.83 31.08 -0.02
C PHE A 115 -41.68 29.57 -0.24
N GLY A 116 -42.54 28.74 0.36
CA GLY A 116 -42.62 27.31 0.07
C GLY A 116 -43.25 26.98 -1.29
N ASP A 117 -44.07 27.89 -1.83
CA ASP A 117 -44.58 27.81 -3.20
C ASP A 117 -43.76 28.70 -4.17
N LYS A 118 -43.05 28.07 -5.10
CA LYS A 118 -42.18 28.76 -6.07
C LYS A 118 -42.93 29.71 -6.98
N VAL A 119 -44.19 29.43 -7.32
CA VAL A 119 -44.98 30.33 -8.17
C VAL A 119 -45.31 31.61 -7.40
N THR A 120 -45.78 31.46 -6.17
CA THR A 120 -46.09 32.58 -5.27
C THR A 120 -44.85 33.41 -4.95
N ALA A 121 -43.72 32.77 -4.63
CA ALA A 121 -42.45 33.43 -4.36
C ALA A 121 -41.98 34.27 -5.56
N ARG A 122 -42.07 33.70 -6.77
CA ARG A 122 -41.72 34.37 -8.02
C ARG A 122 -42.63 35.55 -8.32
N GLN A 123 -43.93 35.44 -8.08
CA GLN A 123 -44.87 36.54 -8.23
C GLN A 123 -44.51 37.70 -7.30
N LYS A 124 -44.17 37.41 -6.04
CA LYS A 124 -43.70 38.42 -5.07
C LYS A 124 -42.39 39.08 -5.48
N ALA A 125 -41.46 38.33 -6.05
CA ALA A 125 -40.24 38.88 -6.64
C ALA A 125 -40.55 39.87 -7.76
N MET A 126 -41.44 39.53 -8.69
CA MET A 126 -41.87 40.44 -9.77
C MET A 126 -42.56 41.70 -9.22
N GLU A 127 -43.47 41.55 -8.25
CA GLU A 127 -44.14 42.67 -7.57
C GLU A 127 -43.14 43.61 -6.87
N ALA A 128 -42.04 43.07 -6.35
CA ALA A 128 -40.96 43.81 -5.72
C ALA A 128 -39.93 44.39 -6.72
N ASN A 129 -40.17 44.29 -8.04
CA ASN A 129 -39.22 44.65 -9.10
C ASN A 129 -37.86 43.93 -8.95
N VAL A 130 -37.88 42.65 -8.58
CA VAL A 130 -36.73 41.75 -8.60
C VAL A 130 -36.80 40.90 -9.86
N PRO A 131 -35.75 40.86 -10.71
CA PRO A 131 -35.79 40.09 -11.95
C PRO A 131 -35.89 38.60 -11.66
N VAL A 132 -36.71 37.89 -12.44
CA VAL A 132 -36.93 36.44 -12.35
C VAL A 132 -36.58 35.78 -13.68
N VAL A 133 -36.18 34.52 -13.68
CA VAL A 133 -35.85 33.78 -14.92
C VAL A 133 -37.08 33.72 -15.84
N PRO A 134 -37.04 34.02 -17.14
CA PRO A 134 -38.23 33.85 -18.00
C PRO A 134 -38.80 32.42 -17.89
N GLY A 135 -40.09 32.29 -17.60
CA GLY A 135 -40.73 31.01 -17.27
C GLY A 135 -42.23 31.03 -17.46
N SER A 136 -42.84 29.84 -17.47
CA SER A 136 -44.30 29.70 -17.59
C SER A 136 -45.01 30.42 -16.44
N LYS A 137 -46.23 30.94 -16.71
CA LYS A 137 -47.01 31.69 -15.72
C LYS A 137 -47.51 30.84 -14.53
N GLY A 138 -47.41 29.53 -14.65
CA GLY A 138 -47.81 28.54 -13.66
C GLY A 138 -47.45 27.13 -14.12
N PRO A 139 -48.06 26.09 -13.52
CA PRO A 139 -47.92 24.73 -14.00
C PRO A 139 -48.39 24.61 -15.46
N VAL A 140 -47.66 23.84 -16.26
CA VAL A 140 -47.94 23.64 -17.69
C VAL A 140 -48.00 22.16 -18.01
N SER A 141 -48.79 21.79 -19.02
CA SER A 141 -48.76 20.48 -19.67
C SER A 141 -47.54 20.32 -20.59
N VAL A 142 -47.27 19.09 -21.07
CA VAL A 142 -46.24 18.84 -22.10
C VAL A 142 -46.44 19.70 -23.35
N GLN A 143 -47.70 19.92 -23.76
CA GLN A 143 -48.00 20.68 -24.96
C GLN A 143 -47.70 22.18 -24.75
N GLU A 144 -48.11 22.74 -23.62
CA GLU A 144 -47.79 24.12 -23.25
C GLU A 144 -46.27 24.31 -23.02
N ALA A 145 -45.56 23.28 -22.55
CA ALA A 145 -44.09 23.29 -22.49
C ALA A 145 -43.44 23.32 -23.88
N ARG A 146 -44.04 22.69 -24.89
CA ARG A 146 -43.59 22.77 -26.29
C ARG A 146 -43.81 24.16 -26.86
N GLU A 147 -44.98 24.76 -26.61
CA GLU A 147 -45.29 26.13 -27.01
C GLU A 147 -44.32 27.13 -26.38
N PHE A 148 -44.01 26.95 -25.09
CA PHE A 148 -42.98 27.75 -24.40
C PHE A 148 -41.59 27.61 -25.05
N ALA A 149 -41.24 26.41 -25.53
CA ALA A 149 -39.99 26.18 -26.23
C ALA A 149 -39.91 26.84 -27.61
N GLU A 150 -41.03 26.98 -28.31
CA GLU A 150 -41.12 27.73 -29.57
C GLU A 150 -40.94 29.23 -29.33
N GLU A 151 -41.50 29.78 -28.24
CA GLU A 151 -41.39 31.20 -27.89
C GLU A 151 -40.00 31.58 -27.37
N PHE A 152 -39.43 30.80 -26.44
CA PHE A 152 -38.21 31.18 -25.71
C PHE A 152 -36.92 30.50 -26.22
N SER A 153 -37.04 29.53 -27.12
CA SER A 153 -35.96 28.69 -27.66
C SER A 153 -35.20 27.89 -26.59
N TYR A 154 -34.60 26.78 -27.00
CA TYR A 154 -33.74 25.97 -26.14
C TYR A 154 -32.40 26.69 -25.82
N PRO A 155 -31.72 26.36 -24.70
CA PRO A 155 -32.06 25.34 -23.71
C PRO A 155 -33.08 25.80 -22.65
N LEU A 156 -33.86 24.83 -22.15
CA LEU A 156 -34.88 25.01 -21.11
C LEU A 156 -34.55 24.17 -19.88
N MET A 157 -35.14 24.53 -18.74
CA MET A 157 -35.10 23.76 -17.50
C MET A 157 -36.53 23.41 -17.10
N VAL A 158 -36.83 22.11 -17.12
CA VAL A 158 -38.09 21.56 -16.62
C VAL A 158 -37.96 21.38 -15.11
N LYS A 159 -38.92 21.87 -14.32
CA LYS A 159 -38.86 21.83 -12.86
C LYS A 159 -40.21 21.44 -12.24
N ALA A 160 -40.17 20.68 -11.15
CA ALA A 160 -41.32 20.46 -10.30
C ALA A 160 -41.63 21.70 -9.44
N VAL A 161 -42.91 22.04 -9.31
CA VAL A 161 -43.37 23.18 -8.49
C VAL A 161 -43.00 22.98 -7.01
N SER A 162 -43.20 21.76 -6.50
CA SER A 162 -42.88 21.36 -5.11
C SER A 162 -41.46 20.82 -4.95
N GLY A 163 -40.59 20.97 -5.96
CA GLY A 163 -39.26 20.36 -5.98
C GLY A 163 -38.22 21.13 -5.15
N GLY A 164 -37.53 20.43 -4.24
CA GLY A 164 -36.42 20.96 -3.43
C GLY A 164 -35.16 20.09 -3.53
N GLY A 165 -33.98 20.67 -3.25
CA GLY A 165 -32.71 19.93 -3.14
C GLY A 165 -32.17 19.33 -4.44
N GLY A 166 -32.51 19.90 -5.60
CA GLY A 166 -32.03 19.46 -6.92
C GLY A 166 -32.79 18.26 -7.52
N ARG A 167 -33.83 17.76 -6.86
CA ARG A 167 -34.68 16.66 -7.34
C ARG A 167 -35.87 17.19 -8.14
N GLY A 168 -36.28 16.45 -9.17
CA GLY A 168 -37.40 16.84 -10.05
C GLY A 168 -37.10 18.02 -10.98
N MET A 169 -35.83 18.20 -11.40
CA MET A 169 -35.44 19.17 -12.43
C MET A 169 -34.57 18.54 -13.53
N ARG A 170 -34.76 18.97 -14.78
CA ARG A 170 -34.02 18.46 -15.95
C ARG A 170 -33.75 19.57 -16.96
N ALA A 171 -32.49 19.71 -17.37
CA ALA A 171 -32.12 20.52 -18.51
C ALA A 171 -32.57 19.82 -19.80
N VAL A 172 -33.13 20.58 -20.72
CA VAL A 172 -33.59 20.11 -22.03
C VAL A 172 -32.92 20.99 -23.08
N THR A 173 -32.16 20.37 -23.97
CA THR A 173 -31.34 21.11 -24.95
C THR A 173 -31.94 21.14 -26.34
N ASN A 174 -32.89 20.26 -26.62
CA ASN A 174 -33.54 20.14 -27.92
C ASN A 174 -34.97 19.57 -27.78
N HIS A 175 -35.72 19.62 -28.88
CA HIS A 175 -37.12 19.21 -28.92
C HIS A 175 -37.37 17.73 -28.59
N ALA A 176 -36.43 16.84 -28.94
CA ALA A 176 -36.61 15.40 -28.75
C ALA A 176 -36.55 14.99 -27.26
N GLU A 177 -35.83 15.76 -26.44
CA GLU A 177 -35.63 15.48 -25.01
C GLU A 177 -36.80 15.96 -24.12
N LEU A 178 -37.61 16.92 -24.59
CA LEU A 178 -38.57 17.64 -23.74
C LEU A 178 -39.62 16.72 -23.10
N GLU A 179 -40.20 15.82 -23.90
CA GLU A 179 -41.29 14.96 -23.43
C GLU A 179 -40.80 13.91 -22.43
N GLU A 180 -39.66 13.27 -22.69
CA GLU A 180 -39.06 12.33 -21.75
C GLU A 180 -38.65 13.04 -20.45
N ALA A 181 -37.99 14.20 -20.55
CA ALA A 181 -37.56 14.97 -19.40
C ALA A 181 -38.74 15.43 -18.54
N TYR A 182 -39.84 15.86 -19.17
CA TYR A 182 -41.08 16.23 -18.50
C TYR A 182 -41.68 15.04 -17.74
N MET A 183 -41.86 13.89 -18.41
CA MET A 183 -42.47 12.71 -17.80
C MET A 183 -41.64 12.18 -16.64
N ARG A 184 -40.31 12.17 -16.77
CA ARG A 184 -39.39 11.81 -15.69
C ARG A 184 -39.47 12.79 -14.52
N ALA A 185 -39.43 14.10 -14.77
CA ALA A 185 -39.53 15.12 -13.73
C ALA A 185 -40.88 15.02 -12.98
N GLN A 186 -41.97 14.76 -13.71
CA GLN A 186 -43.30 14.54 -13.15
C GLN A 186 -43.37 13.29 -12.27
N SER A 187 -42.85 12.16 -12.75
CA SER A 187 -42.82 10.90 -12.00
C SER A 187 -41.97 11.02 -10.72
N GLU A 188 -40.81 11.67 -10.82
CA GLU A 188 -39.94 11.94 -9.68
C GLU A 188 -40.63 12.86 -8.66
N ALA A 189 -41.32 13.91 -9.12
CA ALA A 189 -42.04 14.83 -8.25
C ALA A 189 -43.21 14.16 -7.51
N GLN A 190 -43.99 13.33 -8.22
CA GLN A 190 -45.08 12.56 -7.61
C GLN A 190 -44.56 11.59 -6.54
N THR A 191 -43.44 10.92 -6.81
CA THR A 191 -42.86 9.93 -5.90
C THR A 191 -42.21 10.59 -4.67
N ALA A 192 -41.52 11.71 -4.87
CA ALA A 192 -40.73 12.36 -3.81
C ALA A 192 -41.53 13.37 -2.98
N PHE A 193 -42.50 14.07 -3.59
CA PHE A 193 -43.20 15.22 -2.98
C PHE A 193 -44.73 15.07 -3.01
N GLY A 194 -45.26 13.99 -3.60
CA GLY A 194 -46.71 13.74 -3.67
C GLY A 194 -47.48 14.62 -4.66
N ALA A 195 -46.79 15.49 -5.41
CA ALA A 195 -47.38 16.46 -6.34
C ALA A 195 -46.70 16.39 -7.73
N ALA A 196 -47.51 16.23 -8.78
CA ALA A 196 -47.07 16.05 -10.17
C ALA A 196 -47.01 17.35 -11.00
N SER A 197 -47.16 18.52 -10.38
CA SER A 197 -47.18 19.81 -11.09
C SER A 197 -45.79 20.23 -11.56
N ILE A 198 -45.66 20.49 -12.87
CA ILE A 198 -44.41 20.88 -13.53
C ILE A 198 -44.55 22.28 -14.12
N TYR A 199 -43.47 23.06 -14.06
CA TYR A 199 -43.33 24.34 -14.74
C TYR A 199 -42.01 24.38 -15.53
N VAL A 200 -41.88 25.29 -16.49
CA VAL A 200 -40.70 25.38 -17.37
C VAL A 200 -40.11 26.77 -17.32
N GLU A 201 -38.79 26.86 -17.24
CA GLU A 201 -38.03 28.11 -17.27
C GLU A 201 -36.94 28.05 -18.35
N LYS A 202 -36.52 29.23 -18.81
CA LYS A 202 -35.30 29.34 -19.61
C LYS A 202 -34.11 28.84 -18.79
N LEU A 203 -33.26 27.99 -19.37
CA LEU A 203 -32.02 27.61 -18.72
C LEU A 203 -31.06 28.80 -18.77
N VAL A 204 -30.64 29.29 -17.60
CA VAL A 204 -29.52 30.25 -17.53
C VAL A 204 -28.25 29.44 -17.80
N ASP A 205 -27.52 29.80 -18.85
CA ASP A 205 -26.29 29.09 -19.23
C ASP A 205 -25.13 29.46 -18.30
N ASN A 206 -24.45 28.44 -17.78
CA ASN A 206 -23.27 28.51 -16.92
C ASN A 206 -23.31 29.61 -15.81
N PRO A 207 -24.36 29.69 -14.98
CA PRO A 207 -24.51 30.76 -14.01
C PRO A 207 -23.58 30.58 -12.81
N LYS A 208 -23.34 31.68 -12.10
CA LYS A 208 -22.98 31.65 -10.69
C LYS A 208 -24.24 31.56 -9.83
N HIS A 209 -24.19 30.77 -8.77
CA HIS A 209 -25.23 30.73 -7.74
C HIS A 209 -24.79 31.65 -6.60
N ILE A 210 -25.44 32.81 -6.48
CA ILE A 210 -25.16 33.81 -5.45
C ILE A 210 -26.37 33.94 -4.54
N GLU A 211 -26.15 33.97 -3.24
CA GLU A 211 -27.23 34.07 -2.27
C GLU A 211 -26.95 35.13 -1.20
N VAL A 212 -28.00 35.76 -0.66
CA VAL A 212 -27.87 36.87 0.29
C VAL A 212 -28.50 36.51 1.62
N GLN A 213 -27.72 36.62 2.70
CA GLN A 213 -28.20 36.40 4.05
C GLN A 213 -29.03 37.59 4.53
N ILE A 214 -30.20 37.32 5.12
CA ILE A 214 -31.11 38.33 5.64
C ILE A 214 -31.40 38.07 7.12
N LEU A 215 -31.56 39.15 7.89
CA LEU A 215 -32.16 39.16 9.23
C LEU A 215 -33.26 40.21 9.28
N GLY A 216 -34.44 39.85 9.77
CA GLY A 216 -35.54 40.77 10.04
C GLY A 216 -36.07 40.63 11.47
N ASP A 217 -36.34 41.74 12.16
CA ASP A 217 -36.95 41.70 13.49
C ASP A 217 -38.47 41.94 13.47
N ALA A 218 -39.09 41.88 14.65
CA ALA A 218 -40.53 42.14 14.81
C ALA A 218 -40.93 43.61 14.65
N PHE A 219 -39.96 44.53 14.53
CA PHE A 219 -40.14 45.98 14.50
C PHE A 219 -40.00 46.57 13.09
N GLY A 220 -39.86 45.71 12.07
CA GLY A 220 -39.73 46.11 10.67
C GLY A 220 -38.29 46.44 10.24
N ASN A 221 -37.29 46.22 11.11
CA ASN A 221 -35.90 46.37 10.71
C ASN A 221 -35.46 45.12 9.96
N ILE A 222 -34.94 45.30 8.74
CA ILE A 222 -34.44 44.21 7.89
C ILE A 222 -33.09 44.64 7.33
N VAL A 223 -32.10 43.76 7.45
CA VAL A 223 -30.71 43.96 7.01
C VAL A 223 -30.22 42.74 6.21
N HIS A 224 -29.24 42.95 5.33
CA HIS A 224 -28.46 41.88 4.73
C HIS A 224 -27.11 41.70 5.44
N LEU A 225 -26.62 40.46 5.54
CA LEU A 225 -25.29 40.14 6.05
C LEU A 225 -24.33 39.77 4.92
N TYR A 226 -24.39 40.54 3.83
CA TYR A 226 -23.71 40.28 2.56
C TYR A 226 -24.13 38.96 1.87
N GLU A 227 -23.41 38.60 0.82
CA GLU A 227 -23.68 37.48 -0.05
C GLU A 227 -22.67 36.32 0.12
N ARG A 228 -23.07 35.14 -0.36
CA ARG A 228 -22.25 33.93 -0.48
C ARG A 228 -22.25 33.45 -1.92
N ASP A 229 -21.10 32.99 -2.41
CA ASP A 229 -20.96 32.28 -3.67
C ASP A 229 -21.06 30.77 -3.39
N CYS A 230 -22.14 30.16 -3.87
CA CYS A 230 -22.44 28.73 -3.73
C CYS A 230 -22.39 28.01 -5.08
N SER A 231 -21.59 28.53 -6.02
CA SER A 231 -21.51 27.99 -7.39
C SER A 231 -20.78 26.65 -7.46
N VAL A 232 -19.99 26.25 -6.47
CA VAL A 232 -19.35 24.92 -6.50
C VAL A 232 -20.38 23.85 -6.16
N GLN A 233 -20.94 23.22 -7.19
CA GLN A 233 -22.04 22.27 -7.08
C GLN A 233 -21.78 20.97 -7.83
N ARG A 234 -22.36 19.87 -7.32
CA ARG A 234 -22.44 18.59 -8.02
C ARG A 234 -23.90 18.17 -8.11
N ARG A 235 -24.42 17.94 -9.32
CA ARG A 235 -25.85 17.60 -9.54
C ARG A 235 -26.80 18.53 -8.78
N HIS A 236 -26.54 19.85 -8.86
CA HIS A 236 -27.29 20.91 -8.17
C HIS A 236 -27.24 20.88 -6.63
N GLN A 237 -26.31 20.14 -6.03
CA GLN A 237 -26.04 20.16 -4.58
C GLN A 237 -24.77 20.96 -4.29
N LYS A 238 -24.85 21.88 -3.33
CA LYS A 238 -23.73 22.72 -2.88
C LYS A 238 -22.65 21.86 -2.19
N VAL A 239 -21.39 22.07 -2.56
CA VAL A 239 -20.23 21.32 -2.05
C VAL A 239 -19.27 22.23 -1.27
N ILE A 240 -18.94 23.38 -1.87
CA ILE A 240 -18.05 24.40 -1.30
C ILE A 240 -18.73 25.76 -1.44
N GLU A 241 -18.72 26.53 -0.37
CA GLU A 241 -19.32 27.86 -0.33
C GLU A 241 -18.27 28.90 0.09
N VAL A 242 -18.35 30.11 -0.46
CA VAL A 242 -17.40 31.21 -0.21
C VAL A 242 -18.14 32.47 0.21
N ALA A 243 -17.64 33.16 1.24
CA ALA A 243 -18.14 34.46 1.68
C ALA A 243 -16.97 35.44 1.85
N PRO A 244 -17.06 36.68 1.35
CA PRO A 244 -17.96 37.09 0.29
C PRO A 244 -17.57 36.47 -1.06
N SER A 245 -18.39 36.68 -2.09
CA SER A 245 -18.01 36.33 -3.46
C SER A 245 -16.81 37.16 -3.95
N LEU A 246 -16.10 36.68 -4.98
CA LEU A 246 -15.01 37.42 -5.64
C LEU A 246 -15.52 38.41 -6.71
N LEU A 247 -16.82 38.71 -6.72
CA LEU A 247 -17.39 39.70 -7.62
C LEU A 247 -16.93 41.12 -7.22
N PRO A 248 -16.94 42.08 -8.16
CA PRO A 248 -16.72 43.49 -7.81
C PRO A 248 -17.74 43.98 -6.78
N ASP A 249 -17.31 44.81 -5.83
CA ASP A 249 -18.13 45.30 -4.71
C ASP A 249 -19.45 45.94 -5.16
N GLU A 250 -19.43 46.71 -6.25
CA GLU A 250 -20.64 47.32 -6.82
C GLU A 250 -21.70 46.26 -7.18
N LYS A 251 -21.26 45.15 -7.79
CA LYS A 251 -22.16 44.06 -8.17
C LYS A 251 -22.69 43.32 -6.95
N ARG A 252 -21.83 43.09 -5.95
CA ARG A 252 -22.18 42.43 -4.69
C ARG A 252 -23.25 43.22 -3.93
N LEU A 253 -23.03 44.52 -3.78
CA LEU A 253 -23.98 45.43 -3.12
C LEU A 253 -25.30 45.53 -3.90
N MET A 254 -25.26 45.58 -5.23
CA MET A 254 -26.48 45.55 -6.06
C MET A 254 -27.32 44.29 -5.81
N ILE A 255 -26.68 43.12 -5.72
CA ILE A 255 -27.37 41.85 -5.42
C ILE A 255 -27.97 41.90 -4.00
N CYS A 256 -27.21 42.40 -3.03
CA CYS A 256 -27.67 42.55 -1.65
C CYS A 256 -28.90 43.47 -1.53
N GLU A 257 -28.88 44.64 -2.18
CA GLU A 257 -30.00 45.58 -2.19
C GLU A 257 -31.22 45.01 -2.92
N THR A 258 -31.02 44.19 -3.95
CA THR A 258 -32.10 43.49 -4.66
C THR A 258 -32.79 42.49 -3.73
N ALA A 259 -32.03 41.70 -2.97
CA ALA A 259 -32.57 40.81 -1.96
C ALA A 259 -33.32 41.57 -0.86
N LEU A 260 -32.72 42.66 -0.36
CA LEU A 260 -33.30 43.46 0.70
C LEU A 260 -34.64 44.09 0.30
N ARG A 261 -34.79 44.51 -0.96
CA ARG A 261 -36.05 45.04 -1.50
C ARG A 261 -37.18 44.02 -1.47
N LEU A 262 -36.93 42.77 -1.86
CA LEU A 262 -37.90 41.68 -1.77
C LEU A 262 -38.28 41.41 -0.32
N MET A 263 -37.31 41.33 0.58
CA MET A 263 -37.60 40.98 1.97
C MET A 263 -38.33 42.11 2.71
N LYS A 264 -38.08 43.37 2.36
CA LYS A 264 -38.82 44.54 2.83
C LYS A 264 -40.26 44.59 2.32
N SER A 265 -40.52 44.19 1.07
CA SER A 265 -41.89 44.22 0.53
C SER A 265 -42.84 43.26 1.24
N VAL A 266 -42.31 42.22 1.89
CA VAL A 266 -43.08 41.22 2.63
C VAL A 266 -42.94 41.34 4.16
N ASN A 267 -42.21 42.33 4.69
CA ASN A 267 -41.92 42.47 6.12
C ASN A 267 -41.34 41.18 6.74
N TYR A 268 -40.34 40.61 6.07
CA TYR A 268 -39.73 39.34 6.47
C TYR A 268 -39.21 39.36 7.91
N LYS A 269 -39.36 38.23 8.61
CA LYS A 269 -38.93 38.06 10.01
C LYS A 269 -37.95 36.91 10.18
N ASN A 270 -37.09 37.03 11.17
CA ASN A 270 -36.03 36.09 11.52
C ASN A 270 -34.96 35.95 10.40
N ALA A 271 -34.18 34.88 10.40
CA ALA A 271 -33.18 34.63 9.38
C ALA A 271 -33.77 33.95 8.14
N GLY A 272 -33.35 34.40 6.97
CA GLY A 272 -33.67 33.81 5.68
C GLY A 272 -32.59 34.10 4.65
N THR A 273 -32.62 33.40 3.53
CA THR A 273 -31.68 33.62 2.43
C THR A 273 -32.40 33.77 1.11
N VAL A 274 -32.01 34.74 0.30
CA VAL A 274 -32.54 34.96 -1.05
C VAL A 274 -31.50 34.48 -2.06
N GLU A 275 -31.86 33.53 -2.93
CA GLU A 275 -30.96 32.91 -3.89
C GLU A 275 -31.15 33.46 -5.32
N PHE A 276 -30.04 33.63 -6.04
CA PHE A 276 -29.98 34.16 -7.40
C PHE A 276 -29.07 33.34 -8.31
N LEU A 277 -29.43 33.28 -9.60
CA LEU A 277 -28.50 32.95 -10.69
C LEU A 277 -27.95 34.23 -11.29
N LEU A 278 -26.64 34.34 -11.36
CA LEU A 278 -25.94 35.40 -12.08
C LEU A 278 -25.37 34.81 -13.37
N GLY A 279 -25.95 35.20 -14.51
CA GLY A 279 -25.52 34.79 -15.85
C GLY A 279 -24.18 35.43 -16.25
N ALA A 280 -23.53 34.84 -17.25
CA ALA A 280 -22.25 35.33 -17.78
C ALA A 280 -22.33 36.75 -18.40
N ASP A 281 -23.51 37.14 -18.89
CA ASP A 281 -23.83 38.48 -19.39
C ASP A 281 -24.04 39.52 -18.26
N GLY A 282 -23.96 39.08 -17.00
CA GLY A 282 -24.21 39.90 -15.83
C GLY A 282 -25.68 40.00 -15.44
N SER A 283 -26.60 39.31 -16.13
CA SER A 283 -28.02 39.27 -15.77
C SER A 283 -28.22 38.52 -14.46
N LEU A 284 -28.98 39.11 -13.53
CA LEU A 284 -29.27 38.54 -12.22
C LEU A 284 -30.72 38.05 -12.20
N TYR A 285 -30.96 36.82 -11.77
CA TYR A 285 -32.30 36.24 -11.71
C TYR A 285 -32.56 35.60 -10.35
N PHE A 286 -33.66 35.99 -9.69
CA PHE A 286 -34.16 35.34 -8.49
C PHE A 286 -34.57 33.89 -8.76
N ILE A 287 -34.25 33.00 -7.82
CA ILE A 287 -34.63 31.58 -7.87
C ILE A 287 -35.63 31.26 -6.77
N GLU A 288 -35.23 31.46 -5.51
CA GLU A 288 -36.01 31.08 -4.34
C GLU A 288 -35.59 31.87 -3.11
N VAL A 289 -36.45 31.84 -2.08
CA VAL A 289 -36.09 32.23 -0.72
C VAL A 289 -36.05 30.95 0.10
N ASN A 290 -34.98 30.76 0.86
CA ASN A 290 -34.88 29.73 1.88
C ASN A 290 -35.29 30.38 3.22
N PRO A 291 -36.51 30.16 3.73
CA PRO A 291 -37.05 30.91 4.86
C PRO A 291 -36.56 30.35 6.20
N ARG A 292 -35.24 30.14 6.33
CA ARG A 292 -34.56 29.50 7.46
C ARG A 292 -33.06 29.77 7.44
N VAL A 293 -32.36 29.29 8.46
CA VAL A 293 -30.88 29.18 8.44
C VAL A 293 -30.43 28.16 7.38
N GLN A 294 -29.23 28.35 6.84
CA GLN A 294 -28.60 27.43 5.89
C GLN A 294 -27.33 26.79 6.47
N VAL A 295 -26.88 25.70 5.85
CA VAL A 295 -25.69 24.95 6.28
C VAL A 295 -24.46 25.86 6.30
N GLU A 296 -24.35 26.72 5.29
CA GLU A 296 -23.32 27.71 4.98
C GLU A 296 -23.45 29.06 5.70
N HIS A 297 -24.32 29.19 6.71
CA HIS A 297 -24.38 30.42 7.53
C HIS A 297 -23.02 30.73 8.20
N THR A 298 -22.23 29.69 8.50
CA THR A 298 -20.97 29.79 9.26
C THR A 298 -19.95 30.73 8.61
N ILE A 299 -19.87 30.76 7.28
CA ILE A 299 -18.93 31.61 6.55
C ILE A 299 -19.36 33.07 6.55
N THR A 300 -20.66 33.36 6.59
CA THR A 300 -21.18 34.70 6.83
C THR A 300 -20.85 35.17 8.24
N GLU A 301 -21.03 34.32 9.26
CA GLU A 301 -20.65 34.66 10.65
C GLU A 301 -19.15 34.98 10.75
N LEU A 302 -18.29 34.21 10.06
CA LEU A 302 -16.84 34.43 10.09
C LEU A 302 -16.40 35.77 9.48
N VAL A 303 -17.05 36.21 8.40
CA VAL A 303 -16.68 37.49 7.75
C VAL A 303 -17.37 38.71 8.35
N THR A 304 -18.50 38.53 9.04
CA THR A 304 -19.26 39.64 9.65
C THR A 304 -19.04 39.78 11.16
N GLY A 305 -18.67 38.70 11.84
CA GLY A 305 -18.62 38.64 13.30
C GLY A 305 -19.99 38.57 13.98
N ILE A 306 -21.07 38.41 13.21
CA ILE A 306 -22.44 38.33 13.72
C ILE A 306 -22.83 36.86 13.91
N ASP A 307 -23.26 36.49 15.11
CA ASP A 307 -23.81 35.16 15.38
C ASP A 307 -25.28 35.10 14.92
N ILE A 308 -25.52 34.41 13.81
CA ILE A 308 -26.83 34.35 13.17
C ILE A 308 -27.81 33.56 14.05
N VAL A 309 -27.39 32.45 14.64
CA VAL A 309 -28.29 31.57 15.42
C VAL A 309 -28.70 32.22 16.74
N GLN A 310 -27.79 32.94 17.41
CA GLN A 310 -28.15 33.77 18.57
C GLN A 310 -29.10 34.90 18.17
N ALA A 311 -28.86 35.56 17.03
CA ALA A 311 -29.78 36.59 16.52
C ALA A 311 -31.18 36.01 16.25
N GLN A 312 -31.29 34.81 15.66
CA GLN A 312 -32.58 34.13 15.46
C GLN A 312 -33.35 33.93 16.78
N LEU A 313 -32.65 33.48 17.83
CA LEU A 313 -33.23 33.27 19.16
C LEU A 313 -33.70 34.58 19.79
N LEU A 314 -32.86 35.62 19.76
CA LEU A 314 -33.17 36.93 20.33
C LEU A 314 -34.31 37.62 19.58
N ILE A 315 -34.32 37.58 18.24
CA ILE A 315 -35.42 38.09 17.42
C ILE A 315 -36.73 37.38 17.79
N ALA A 316 -36.72 36.06 17.95
CA ALA A 316 -37.91 35.30 18.37
C ALA A 316 -38.37 35.64 19.80
N GLN A 317 -37.48 36.14 20.68
CA GLN A 317 -37.84 36.67 22.00
C GLN A 317 -38.47 38.08 21.94
N GLY A 318 -38.47 38.71 20.76
CA GLY A 318 -38.94 40.07 20.52
C GLY A 318 -37.88 41.15 20.74
N VAL A 319 -36.59 40.80 20.63
CA VAL A 319 -35.47 41.75 20.75
C VAL A 319 -35.23 42.44 19.39
N PRO A 320 -35.14 43.79 19.34
CA PRO A 320 -34.84 44.51 18.09
C PRO A 320 -33.39 44.32 17.65
N LEU A 321 -33.10 44.43 16.36
CA LEU A 321 -31.75 44.28 15.82
C LEU A 321 -30.73 45.25 16.45
N SER A 322 -31.17 46.44 16.84
CA SER A 322 -30.34 47.47 17.46
C SER A 322 -30.02 47.23 18.93
N ASP A 323 -30.62 46.23 19.58
CA ASP A 323 -30.31 45.89 20.97
C ASP A 323 -28.82 45.49 21.08
N PRO A 324 -28.09 45.90 22.13
CA PRO A 324 -26.68 45.57 22.30
C PRO A 324 -26.35 44.06 22.29
N GLN A 325 -27.33 43.19 22.55
CA GLN A 325 -27.16 41.74 22.46
C GLN A 325 -27.06 41.23 21.01
N ILE A 326 -27.64 41.95 20.04
CA ILE A 326 -27.53 41.66 18.60
C ILE A 326 -26.52 42.61 17.94
N GLY A 327 -26.59 43.90 18.26
CA GLY A 327 -25.59 44.91 17.93
C GLY A 327 -25.68 45.49 16.51
N ILE A 328 -26.84 45.44 15.86
CA ILE A 328 -27.03 45.92 14.48
C ILE A 328 -27.93 47.16 14.49
N GLU A 329 -27.32 48.35 14.57
CA GLU A 329 -28.09 49.61 14.56
C GLU A 329 -28.73 49.89 13.18
N ARG A 330 -27.99 49.62 12.10
CA ARG A 330 -28.36 49.90 10.70
C ARG A 330 -27.47 49.11 9.74
N GLN A 331 -27.84 49.05 8.45
CA GLN A 331 -27.11 48.28 7.43
C GLN A 331 -25.61 48.62 7.37
N GLU A 332 -25.27 49.90 7.53
CA GLU A 332 -23.89 50.41 7.44
C GLU A 332 -23.01 50.02 8.64
N SER A 333 -23.60 49.49 9.72
CA SER A 333 -22.85 48.98 10.88
C SER A 333 -22.24 47.59 10.64
N ILE A 334 -22.71 46.87 9.61
CA ILE A 334 -22.27 45.51 9.31
C ILE A 334 -21.02 45.59 8.43
N MET A 335 -19.88 45.11 8.94
CA MET A 335 -18.63 45.06 8.19
C MET A 335 -18.40 43.65 7.63
N CYS A 336 -17.99 43.55 6.37
CA CYS A 336 -17.47 42.31 5.80
C CYS A 336 -15.95 42.35 5.77
N ARG A 337 -15.29 41.47 6.53
CA ARG A 337 -13.83 41.46 6.69
C ARG A 337 -13.23 40.12 6.28
N GLY A 338 -12.35 40.16 5.27
CA GLY A 338 -11.64 38.99 4.77
C GLY A 338 -12.53 38.07 3.95
N TYR A 339 -12.12 36.81 3.85
CA TYR A 339 -12.78 35.76 3.10
C TYR A 339 -12.88 34.50 3.96
N ALA A 340 -13.99 33.79 3.81
CA ALA A 340 -14.24 32.51 4.42
C ALA A 340 -14.69 31.48 3.38
N ILE A 341 -14.29 30.24 3.59
CA ILE A 341 -14.62 29.10 2.73
C ILE A 341 -15.14 27.98 3.62
N GLN A 342 -16.25 27.35 3.24
CA GLN A 342 -16.78 26.16 3.89
C GLN A 342 -16.61 24.94 2.98
N SER A 343 -16.25 23.81 3.55
CA SER A 343 -16.27 22.50 2.89
C SER A 343 -16.90 21.47 3.81
N ARG A 344 -17.71 20.58 3.24
CA ARG A 344 -18.42 19.52 3.97
C ARG A 344 -17.68 18.21 3.84
N VAL A 345 -17.08 17.74 4.93
CA VAL A 345 -16.43 16.43 4.95
C VAL A 345 -17.51 15.36 5.13
N THR A 346 -17.68 14.52 4.11
CA THR A 346 -18.70 13.46 4.07
C THR A 346 -18.07 12.06 3.95
N THR A 347 -18.87 11.00 4.15
CA THR A 347 -18.46 9.61 3.86
C THR A 347 -18.59 9.21 2.40
N GLU A 348 -18.96 10.13 1.50
CA GLU A 348 -19.08 9.83 0.08
C GLU A 348 -17.71 9.49 -0.51
N ASP A 349 -17.61 8.35 -1.21
CA ASP A 349 -16.39 7.94 -1.90
C ASP A 349 -16.36 8.51 -3.33
N PRO A 350 -15.50 9.51 -3.63
CA PRO A 350 -15.42 10.08 -4.98
C PRO A 350 -14.99 9.08 -6.05
N GLN A 351 -14.29 8.00 -5.66
CA GLN A 351 -13.87 6.94 -6.58
C GLN A 351 -14.99 5.93 -6.86
N ASN A 352 -16.05 5.94 -6.05
CA ASN A 352 -17.23 5.09 -6.19
C ASN A 352 -18.50 5.92 -6.37
N ASN A 353 -18.43 6.89 -7.29
CA ASN A 353 -19.55 7.74 -7.71
C ASN A 353 -20.26 8.51 -6.56
N PHE A 354 -19.53 8.80 -5.49
CA PHE A 354 -19.99 9.47 -4.26
C PHE A 354 -21.03 8.66 -3.49
N LEU A 355 -21.00 7.33 -3.60
CA LEU A 355 -21.78 6.49 -2.70
C LEU A 355 -21.31 6.71 -1.25
N PRO A 356 -22.23 7.01 -0.30
CA PRO A 356 -21.88 7.13 1.11
C PRO A 356 -21.36 5.81 1.67
N ASP A 357 -20.14 5.85 2.21
CA ASP A 357 -19.59 4.72 2.95
C ASP A 357 -20.22 4.63 4.36
N ALA A 358 -20.34 3.41 4.87
CA ALA A 358 -20.95 3.11 6.15
C ALA A 358 -20.05 2.15 6.93
N GLY A 359 -19.95 2.35 8.25
CA GLY A 359 -19.03 1.58 9.06
C GLY A 359 -18.66 2.24 10.37
N ARG A 360 -17.68 1.66 11.06
CA ARG A 360 -17.17 2.18 12.32
C ARG A 360 -15.94 3.06 12.07
N ILE A 361 -15.95 4.27 12.59
CA ILE A 361 -14.78 5.15 12.57
C ILE A 361 -13.77 4.66 13.64
N THR A 362 -12.63 4.15 13.20
CA THR A 362 -11.58 3.60 14.08
C THR A 362 -10.56 4.66 14.53
N ALA A 363 -10.45 5.76 13.78
CA ALA A 363 -9.69 6.93 14.19
C ALA A 363 -10.30 8.20 13.57
N TYR A 364 -10.36 9.27 14.37
CA TYR A 364 -10.89 10.56 13.95
C TYR A 364 -10.02 11.69 14.53
N ARG A 365 -9.32 12.43 13.66
CA ARG A 365 -8.59 13.66 14.02
C ARG A 365 -8.95 14.76 13.04
N THR A 366 -9.17 15.95 13.56
CA THR A 366 -9.52 17.15 12.81
C THR A 366 -8.30 18.07 12.62
N GLY A 367 -8.32 18.91 11.58
CA GLY A 367 -7.32 19.97 11.39
C GLY A 367 -7.81 21.30 11.97
N GLY A 368 -7.29 21.72 13.14
CA GLY A 368 -7.73 22.91 13.88
C GLY A 368 -6.92 24.19 13.59
N GLY A 369 -6.64 25.04 14.58
CA GLY A 369 -5.72 26.19 14.47
C GLY A 369 -6.37 27.53 14.04
N PHE A 370 -5.56 28.61 13.98
CA PHE A 370 -6.07 29.97 13.79
C PHE A 370 -6.79 30.17 12.44
N GLY A 371 -8.03 30.65 12.51
CA GLY A 371 -8.89 30.87 11.35
C GLY A 371 -9.47 29.57 10.79
N VAL A 372 -9.57 28.50 11.59
CA VAL A 372 -10.36 27.31 11.28
C VAL A 372 -11.46 27.16 12.31
N ARG A 373 -12.67 26.95 11.83
CA ARG A 373 -13.90 26.67 12.59
C ARG A 373 -14.41 25.29 12.18
N LEU A 374 -14.85 24.52 13.18
CA LEU A 374 -15.28 23.14 13.04
C LEU A 374 -16.67 22.99 13.67
N ASP A 375 -17.65 22.63 12.85
CA ASP A 375 -19.02 22.34 13.26
C ASP A 375 -19.28 20.85 13.01
N GLY A 376 -19.10 20.05 14.06
CA GLY A 376 -19.10 18.60 13.98
C GLY A 376 -20.49 17.98 13.98
N GLY A 377 -20.65 16.99 13.10
CA GLY A 377 -21.82 16.12 13.00
C GLY A 377 -21.57 14.80 13.74
N ASN A 378 -21.63 13.68 12.99
CA ASN A 378 -21.41 12.34 13.54
C ASN A 378 -19.95 11.83 13.40
N GLY A 379 -19.01 12.72 13.07
CA GLY A 379 -17.58 12.39 13.04
C GLY A 379 -16.95 12.38 14.43
N PHE A 380 -16.80 11.20 15.05
CA PHE A 380 -15.99 11.04 16.26
C PHE A 380 -15.38 9.63 16.35
N SER A 381 -14.35 9.48 17.20
CA SER A 381 -13.68 8.18 17.37
C SER A 381 -14.65 7.15 17.96
N GLY A 382 -14.82 6.03 17.26
CA GLY A 382 -15.77 4.97 17.63
C GLY A 382 -17.19 5.16 17.09
N ALA A 383 -17.49 6.27 16.41
CA ALA A 383 -18.80 6.50 15.79
C ALA A 383 -19.15 5.40 14.79
N ARG A 384 -20.42 5.04 14.72
CA ARG A 384 -20.96 4.11 13.71
C ARG A 384 -21.81 4.91 12.72
N ILE A 385 -21.32 5.01 11.49
CA ILE A 385 -22.04 5.67 10.41
C ILE A 385 -23.05 4.70 9.83
N LEU A 386 -24.33 5.09 9.86
CA LEU A 386 -25.47 4.31 9.39
C LEU A 386 -26.02 4.91 8.09
N PRO A 387 -26.60 4.10 7.19
CA PRO A 387 -27.04 4.55 5.87
C PRO A 387 -28.37 5.30 5.86
N TYR A 388 -28.95 5.63 7.02
CA TYR A 388 -30.30 6.19 7.11
C TYR A 388 -30.37 7.71 6.93
N TYR A 389 -29.25 8.41 7.09
CA TYR A 389 -29.17 9.87 7.14
C TYR A 389 -28.15 10.41 6.13
N ASP A 390 -27.95 11.73 6.15
CA ASP A 390 -26.90 12.38 5.40
C ASP A 390 -25.50 11.86 5.80
N SER A 391 -24.57 11.93 4.85
CA SER A 391 -23.21 11.41 4.97
C SER A 391 -22.25 12.37 5.69
N LEU A 392 -22.76 13.47 6.28
CA LEU A 392 -21.95 14.53 6.87
C LEU A 392 -21.23 14.06 8.14
N LEU A 393 -19.91 14.24 8.16
CA LEU A 393 -19.08 14.03 9.34
C LEU A 393 -18.78 15.34 10.06
N GLU A 394 -18.35 16.35 9.32
CA GLU A 394 -17.85 17.64 9.85
C GLU A 394 -18.00 18.73 8.80
N LYS A 395 -18.40 19.94 9.22
CA LYS A 395 -18.23 21.14 8.40
C LYS A 395 -16.94 21.83 8.80
N VAL A 396 -16.10 22.09 7.81
CA VAL A 396 -14.84 22.82 7.98
C VAL A 396 -15.01 24.18 7.35
N SER A 397 -14.95 25.23 8.17
CA SER A 397 -14.99 26.61 7.69
C SER A 397 -13.68 27.29 8.04
N VAL A 398 -13.09 28.00 7.09
CA VAL A 398 -11.83 28.73 7.31
C VAL A 398 -12.00 30.20 7.04
N TRP A 399 -11.16 31.04 7.63
CA TRP A 399 -11.17 32.49 7.46
C TRP A 399 -9.75 33.07 7.32
N SER A 400 -9.59 34.05 6.43
CA SER A 400 -8.35 34.77 6.19
C SER A 400 -8.62 36.17 5.62
N LEU A 401 -7.71 37.12 5.81
CA LEU A 401 -7.80 38.46 5.20
C LEU A 401 -7.65 38.43 3.67
N ARG A 402 -7.04 37.38 3.11
CA ARG A 402 -6.89 37.17 1.66
C ARG A 402 -7.53 35.85 1.26
N PHE A 403 -8.18 35.82 0.10
CA PHE A 403 -8.80 34.60 -0.44
C PHE A 403 -7.80 33.45 -0.61
N ASP A 404 -6.61 33.70 -1.18
CA ASP A 404 -5.55 32.69 -1.26
C ASP A 404 -5.17 32.13 0.12
N GLY A 405 -5.13 32.98 1.15
CA GLY A 405 -4.85 32.52 2.51
C GLY A 405 -5.98 31.69 3.12
N ALA A 406 -7.23 31.88 2.67
CA ALA A 406 -8.34 31.01 3.06
C ALA A 406 -8.20 29.65 2.36
N ILE A 407 -7.84 29.62 1.06
CA ILE A 407 -7.54 28.38 0.33
C ILE A 407 -6.42 27.59 1.02
N ASP A 408 -5.31 28.24 1.34
CA ASP A 408 -4.17 27.58 1.99
C ASP A 408 -4.55 27.01 3.36
N LYS A 409 -5.39 27.72 4.13
CA LYS A 409 -5.91 27.21 5.41
C LYS A 409 -6.88 26.05 5.23
N MET A 410 -7.75 26.08 4.21
CA MET A 410 -8.66 24.96 3.92
C MET A 410 -7.86 23.72 3.55
N SER A 411 -6.91 23.86 2.61
CA SER A 411 -5.99 22.79 2.21
C SER A 411 -5.29 22.18 3.41
N ARG A 412 -4.66 23.02 4.26
CA ARG A 412 -3.98 22.56 5.47
C ARG A 412 -4.92 21.83 6.43
N ALA A 413 -6.12 22.38 6.69
CA ALA A 413 -7.10 21.75 7.57
C ALA A 413 -7.53 20.38 7.04
N LEU A 414 -7.89 20.27 5.75
CA LEU A 414 -8.27 19.03 5.07
C LEU A 414 -7.14 17.99 5.06
N VAL A 415 -5.89 18.41 4.81
CA VAL A 415 -4.72 17.53 4.80
C VAL A 415 -4.35 17.03 6.21
N GLU A 416 -4.67 17.78 7.27
CA GLU A 416 -4.45 17.35 8.66
C GLU A 416 -5.49 16.31 9.13
N PHE A 417 -6.67 16.24 8.52
CA PHE A 417 -7.68 15.24 8.89
C PHE A 417 -7.13 13.82 8.80
N ARG A 418 -7.40 13.02 9.83
CA ARG A 418 -7.14 11.58 9.85
C ARG A 418 -8.40 10.84 10.23
N ILE A 419 -9.16 10.44 9.21
CA ILE A 419 -10.35 9.61 9.33
C ILE A 419 -10.00 8.20 8.84
N ARG A 420 -10.34 7.19 9.63
CA ARG A 420 -10.12 5.76 9.35
C ARG A 420 -11.37 4.96 9.67
N GLY A 421 -11.57 3.88 8.93
CA GLY A 421 -12.74 3.00 9.05
C GLY A 421 -13.85 3.28 8.03
N VAL A 422 -13.87 4.49 7.45
CA VAL A 422 -14.75 4.87 6.32
C VAL A 422 -13.97 5.72 5.30
N LYS A 423 -14.40 5.71 4.04
CA LYS A 423 -13.96 6.63 2.98
C LYS A 423 -14.50 8.03 3.22
N THR A 424 -13.87 9.01 2.57
CA THR A 424 -14.26 10.43 2.69
C THR A 424 -14.02 11.19 1.41
N ASN A 425 -14.79 12.25 1.17
CA ASN A 425 -14.63 13.16 0.03
C ASN A 425 -13.44 14.14 0.13
N ILE A 426 -12.63 14.10 1.20
CA ILE A 426 -11.50 15.02 1.44
C ILE A 426 -10.57 15.23 0.23
N PRO A 427 -10.09 14.16 -0.46
CA PRO A 427 -9.19 14.35 -1.60
C PRO A 427 -9.84 15.14 -2.76
N PHE A 428 -11.15 14.99 -2.93
CA PHE A 428 -11.91 15.74 -3.93
C PHE A 428 -12.04 17.21 -3.54
N LEU A 429 -12.36 17.51 -2.28
CA LEU A 429 -12.41 18.90 -1.78
C LEU A 429 -11.06 19.61 -1.96
N ASP A 430 -9.96 18.93 -1.66
CA ASP A 430 -8.61 19.45 -1.82
C ASP A 430 -8.28 19.73 -3.30
N ASN A 431 -8.67 18.86 -4.23
CA ASN A 431 -8.52 19.10 -5.66
C ASN A 431 -9.29 20.34 -6.12
N VAL A 432 -10.54 20.51 -5.67
CA VAL A 432 -11.40 21.63 -6.08
C VAL A 432 -10.81 22.98 -5.64
N ILE A 433 -10.37 23.12 -4.39
CA ILE A 433 -9.84 24.40 -3.88
C ILE A 433 -8.50 24.81 -4.53
N HIS A 434 -7.74 23.86 -5.06
CA HIS A 434 -6.50 24.13 -5.80
C HIS A 434 -6.74 24.38 -7.30
N HIS A 435 -7.94 24.11 -7.81
CA HIS A 435 -8.25 24.30 -9.23
C HIS A 435 -8.11 25.79 -9.63
N PRO A 436 -7.46 26.11 -10.77
CA PRO A 436 -7.24 27.50 -11.18
C PRO A 436 -8.51 28.34 -11.28
N GLU A 437 -9.63 27.74 -11.72
CA GLU A 437 -10.90 28.44 -11.79
C GLU A 437 -11.46 28.79 -10.41
N PHE A 438 -11.33 27.89 -9.43
CA PHE A 438 -11.72 28.15 -8.04
C PHE A 438 -10.89 29.31 -7.48
N ARG A 439 -9.55 29.23 -7.61
CA ARG A 439 -8.62 30.26 -7.10
C ARG A 439 -8.88 31.65 -7.72
N SER A 440 -9.25 31.70 -8.99
CA SER A 440 -9.56 32.96 -9.68
C SER A 440 -10.96 33.53 -9.39
N GLY A 441 -11.84 32.77 -8.73
CA GLY A 441 -13.23 33.18 -8.50
C GLY A 441 -14.15 33.07 -9.72
N ARG A 442 -13.67 32.56 -10.86
CA ARG A 442 -14.41 32.52 -12.14
C ARG A 442 -15.31 31.29 -12.32
N TYR A 443 -15.24 30.34 -11.39
CA TYR A 443 -16.04 29.12 -11.40
C TYR A 443 -17.55 29.37 -11.44
N THR A 444 -18.27 28.47 -12.10
CA THR A 444 -19.73 28.45 -12.24
C THR A 444 -20.31 27.16 -11.64
N VAL A 445 -21.63 26.97 -11.72
CA VAL A 445 -22.30 25.72 -11.31
C VAL A 445 -21.79 24.45 -12.00
N ARG A 446 -21.01 24.59 -13.08
CA ARG A 446 -20.45 23.46 -13.85
C ARG A 446 -19.01 23.10 -13.54
N LEU A 447 -18.34 23.80 -12.62
CA LEU A 447 -16.92 23.54 -12.30
C LEU A 447 -16.60 22.05 -12.10
N ILE A 448 -17.48 21.30 -11.44
CA ILE A 448 -17.23 19.88 -11.15
C ILE A 448 -17.53 18.99 -12.37
N GLU A 449 -18.50 19.37 -13.20
CA GLU A 449 -18.93 18.60 -14.37
C GLU A 449 -17.97 18.75 -15.56
N ASP A 450 -17.45 19.96 -15.78
CA ASP A 450 -16.58 20.27 -16.92
C ASP A 450 -15.11 19.87 -16.70
N HIS A 451 -14.73 19.47 -15.47
CA HIS A 451 -13.34 19.20 -15.09
C HIS A 451 -13.14 17.78 -14.53
N PRO A 452 -13.05 16.74 -15.40
CA PRO A 452 -12.85 15.35 -14.97
C PRO A 452 -11.53 15.11 -14.22
N GLU A 453 -10.53 15.98 -14.40
CA GLU A 453 -9.26 15.93 -13.67
C GLU A 453 -9.41 16.09 -12.16
N LEU A 454 -10.51 16.67 -11.67
CA LEU A 454 -10.83 16.77 -10.25
C LEU A 454 -11.01 15.40 -9.58
N PHE A 455 -11.26 14.35 -10.37
CA PHE A 455 -11.39 12.96 -9.91
C PHE A 455 -10.09 12.14 -10.00
N ILE A 456 -8.97 12.78 -10.36
CA ILE A 456 -7.65 12.14 -10.35
C ILE A 456 -7.05 12.33 -8.95
N PHE A 457 -7.06 11.26 -8.15
CA PHE A 457 -6.58 11.29 -6.76
C PHE A 457 -5.17 10.72 -6.62
N ARG A 458 -4.31 11.41 -5.87
CA ARG A 458 -3.02 10.84 -5.48
C ARG A 458 -3.22 9.65 -4.54
N LYS A 459 -2.63 8.50 -4.89
CA LYS A 459 -2.67 7.30 -4.05
C LYS A 459 -1.91 7.56 -2.74
N ARG A 460 -2.64 7.71 -1.62
CA ARG A 460 -2.02 7.86 -0.30
C ARG A 460 -1.22 6.60 0.04
N GLN A 461 0.03 6.78 0.46
CA GLN A 461 0.85 5.68 0.95
C GLN A 461 0.36 5.24 2.34
N ASP A 462 0.00 3.97 2.49
CA ASP A 462 -0.50 3.39 3.76
C ASP A 462 0.53 2.46 4.41
N ARG A 463 1.80 2.90 4.45
CA ARG A 463 2.95 2.07 4.85
C ARG A 463 2.78 1.48 6.26
N ALA A 464 2.35 2.29 7.23
CA ALA A 464 2.19 1.85 8.62
C ALA A 464 1.14 0.74 8.77
N THR A 465 -0.02 0.88 8.12
CA THR A 465 -1.07 -0.14 8.17
C THR A 465 -0.60 -1.45 7.52
N LYS A 466 0.10 -1.35 6.37
CA LYS A 466 0.67 -2.52 5.69
C LYS A 466 1.71 -3.26 6.53
N LEU A 467 2.59 -2.53 7.22
CA LEU A 467 3.56 -3.12 8.15
C LEU A 467 2.86 -3.76 9.35
N LEU A 468 1.86 -3.10 9.94
CA LEU A 468 1.07 -3.70 11.01
C LEU A 468 0.35 -4.97 10.55
N GLN A 469 -0.13 -5.02 9.31
CA GLN A 469 -0.73 -6.24 8.75
C GLN A 469 0.28 -7.40 8.73
N TYR A 470 1.51 -7.14 8.29
CA TYR A 470 2.57 -8.17 8.29
C TYR A 470 2.94 -8.61 9.71
N ILE A 471 3.19 -7.66 10.61
CA ILE A 471 3.53 -7.96 12.02
C ILE A 471 2.41 -8.78 12.68
N SER A 472 1.15 -8.46 12.39
CA SER A 472 0.00 -9.18 12.92
C SER A 472 -0.10 -10.59 12.35
N ASP A 473 0.12 -10.75 11.04
CA ASP A 473 0.15 -12.07 10.37
C ASP A 473 1.22 -12.96 10.99
N VAL A 474 2.45 -12.46 11.13
CA VAL A 474 3.55 -13.22 11.76
C VAL A 474 3.27 -13.50 13.24
N THR A 475 2.70 -12.54 13.98
CA THR A 475 2.38 -12.74 15.41
C THR A 475 1.34 -13.83 15.63
N VAL A 476 0.35 -13.96 14.74
CA VAL A 476 -0.73 -14.96 14.84
C VAL A 476 -0.33 -16.29 14.21
N ASN A 477 0.20 -16.26 12.98
CA ASN A 477 0.41 -17.44 12.15
C ASN A 477 1.86 -17.96 12.18
N GLY A 478 2.83 -17.16 12.64
CA GLY A 478 4.26 -17.43 12.50
C GLY A 478 4.79 -17.05 11.12
N SER A 479 6.10 -17.24 10.93
CA SER A 479 6.78 -16.93 9.66
C SER A 479 7.12 -18.19 8.86
N GLU A 480 7.11 -18.03 7.53
CA GLU A 480 7.53 -19.08 6.61
C GLU A 480 8.96 -19.56 6.91
N GLY A 481 9.15 -20.88 6.98
CA GLY A 481 10.45 -21.49 7.28
C GLY A 481 10.78 -21.62 8.77
N ILE A 482 9.94 -21.10 9.67
CA ILE A 482 10.05 -21.33 11.12
C ILE A 482 8.85 -22.17 11.57
N LYS A 483 9.11 -23.24 12.33
CA LYS A 483 8.03 -24.07 12.86
C LYS A 483 7.11 -23.22 13.76
N HIS A 484 5.81 -23.36 13.58
CA HIS A 484 4.85 -22.64 14.41
C HIS A 484 5.04 -23.00 15.90
N GLY A 485 4.92 -22.01 16.78
CA GLY A 485 5.13 -22.16 18.22
C GLY A 485 6.57 -21.99 18.72
N VAL A 486 7.54 -21.76 17.83
CA VAL A 486 8.91 -21.36 18.23
C VAL A 486 8.86 -19.98 18.92
N LYS A 487 9.46 -19.88 20.11
CA LYS A 487 9.47 -18.64 20.89
C LYS A 487 10.47 -17.63 20.34
N LYS A 488 10.07 -16.35 20.27
CA LYS A 488 10.95 -15.22 19.93
C LYS A 488 12.13 -15.14 20.92
N PRO A 489 13.40 -15.23 20.45
CA PRO A 489 14.58 -15.03 21.29
C PRO A 489 14.67 -13.60 21.85
N THR A 490 15.20 -13.45 23.07
CA THR A 490 15.49 -12.14 23.65
C THR A 490 16.95 -11.81 23.45
N VAL A 491 17.25 -11.07 22.37
CA VAL A 491 18.61 -10.71 21.99
C VAL A 491 18.99 -9.35 22.58
N ARG A 492 20.20 -9.27 23.16
CA ARG A 492 20.80 -8.01 23.58
C ARG A 492 22.01 -7.73 22.69
N LEU A 493 21.91 -6.69 21.88
CA LEU A 493 23.02 -6.29 21.03
C LEU A 493 24.14 -5.65 21.87
N PRO A 494 25.41 -5.98 21.62
CA PRO A 494 26.53 -5.31 22.26
C PRO A 494 26.59 -3.84 21.82
N SER A 495 27.18 -2.99 22.66
CA SER A 495 27.53 -1.63 22.26
C SER A 495 28.71 -1.67 21.29
N PHE A 496 28.60 -0.98 20.17
CA PHE A 496 29.69 -0.76 19.22
C PHE A 496 29.85 0.73 18.93
N PRO A 497 31.02 1.16 18.41
CA PRO A 497 31.29 2.57 18.15
C PRO A 497 30.26 3.21 17.20
N THR A 498 30.02 4.50 17.40
CA THR A 498 29.20 5.33 16.51
C THR A 498 30.04 6.50 16.02
N TYR A 499 29.94 6.82 14.73
CA TYR A 499 30.73 7.87 14.09
C TYR A 499 29.87 9.09 13.78
N ARG A 500 30.48 10.27 13.83
CA ARG A 500 29.81 11.50 13.39
C ARG A 500 29.80 11.57 11.87
N TYR A 501 28.90 12.38 11.31
CA TYR A 501 28.79 12.56 9.87
C TYR A 501 30.10 13.01 9.19
N ASP A 502 30.90 13.85 9.86
CA ASP A 502 32.17 14.36 9.33
C ASP A 502 33.36 13.40 9.56
N ASP A 503 33.17 12.36 10.38
CA ASP A 503 34.19 11.34 10.58
C ASP A 503 34.19 10.47 9.31
N LYS A 504 35.16 10.69 8.42
CA LYS A 504 35.30 9.86 7.21
C LYS A 504 36.06 8.58 7.53
N PRO A 505 35.69 7.43 6.95
CA PRO A 505 36.46 6.21 7.08
C PRO A 505 37.85 6.40 6.44
N LYS A 506 38.83 5.62 6.90
CA LYS A 506 40.18 5.62 6.32
C LYS A 506 40.11 5.16 4.85
N PRO A 507 40.91 5.73 3.93
CA PRO A 507 40.96 5.24 2.55
C PRO A 507 41.30 3.75 2.50
N GLY A 508 40.57 3.00 1.69
CA GLY A 508 40.72 1.56 1.52
C GLY A 508 41.00 1.19 0.07
N THR A 509 40.82 -0.10 -0.24
CA THR A 509 41.10 -0.65 -1.57
C THR A 509 40.22 -0.09 -2.69
N ARG A 510 39.00 0.34 -2.37
CA ARG A 510 38.10 0.94 -3.37
C ARG A 510 38.53 2.33 -3.77
N ASP A 511 39.07 3.12 -2.83
CA ASP A 511 39.61 4.44 -3.15
C ASP A 511 40.77 4.33 -4.16
N VAL A 512 41.60 3.29 -4.03
CA VAL A 512 42.68 2.99 -4.99
C VAL A 512 42.13 2.58 -6.35
N LEU A 513 41.11 1.70 -6.41
CA LEU A 513 40.47 1.33 -7.67
C LEU A 513 39.87 2.56 -8.38
N LEU A 514 39.18 3.44 -7.65
CA LEU A 514 38.56 4.63 -8.23
C LEU A 514 39.59 5.68 -8.68
N ALA A 515 40.72 5.81 -7.97
CA ALA A 515 41.75 6.79 -8.28
C ALA A 515 42.75 6.32 -9.35
N GLU A 516 43.13 5.05 -9.34
CA GLU A 516 44.24 4.52 -10.15
C GLU A 516 43.86 3.32 -11.03
N GLY A 517 42.60 2.88 -10.99
CA GLY A 517 42.12 1.70 -11.71
C GLY A 517 42.70 0.40 -11.17
N VAL A 518 42.39 -0.69 -11.89
CA VAL A 518 42.80 -2.05 -11.56
C VAL A 518 44.34 -2.17 -11.44
N ASP A 519 45.09 -1.52 -12.32
CA ASP A 519 46.55 -1.55 -12.29
C ASP A 519 47.13 -0.92 -11.03
N GLY A 520 46.52 0.15 -10.51
CA GLY A 520 46.90 0.75 -9.22
C GLY A 520 46.72 -0.21 -8.06
N LEU A 521 45.59 -0.92 -8.04
CA LEU A 521 45.32 -1.93 -7.03
C LEU A 521 46.33 -3.08 -7.09
N LEU A 522 46.62 -3.61 -8.28
CA LEU A 522 47.62 -4.68 -8.47
C LEU A 522 49.03 -4.24 -8.03
N ARG A 523 49.41 -2.99 -8.32
CA ARG A 523 50.67 -2.41 -7.82
C ARG A 523 50.70 -2.35 -6.29
N MET A 524 49.63 -1.84 -5.67
CA MET A 524 49.52 -1.75 -4.21
C MET A 524 49.66 -3.14 -3.57
N MET A 525 48.95 -4.15 -4.08
CA MET A 525 49.04 -5.52 -3.59
C MET A 525 50.48 -6.04 -3.66
N LYS A 526 51.13 -5.90 -4.82
CA LYS A 526 52.51 -6.36 -5.03
C LYS A 526 53.52 -5.67 -4.12
N GLN A 527 53.35 -4.38 -3.84
CA GLN A 527 54.26 -3.60 -2.98
C GLN A 527 54.03 -3.84 -1.48
N SER A 528 52.81 -4.20 -1.09
CA SER A 528 52.44 -4.35 0.33
C SER A 528 53.17 -5.50 1.05
N GLY A 529 53.41 -6.62 0.36
CA GLY A 529 53.99 -7.86 0.92
C GLY A 529 53.09 -8.61 1.91
N GLN A 530 51.93 -8.07 2.28
CA GLN A 530 51.01 -8.68 3.24
C GLN A 530 50.20 -9.83 2.62
N LEU A 531 49.52 -10.61 3.46
CA LEU A 531 48.35 -11.36 3.03
C LEU A 531 47.15 -10.41 3.07
N TRP A 532 46.46 -10.26 1.95
CA TRP A 532 45.19 -9.55 1.91
C TRP A 532 44.03 -10.49 2.29
N LEU A 533 42.99 -9.94 2.91
CA LEU A 533 41.82 -10.70 3.34
C LEU A 533 40.56 -10.21 2.66
N THR A 534 39.69 -11.14 2.29
CA THR A 534 38.31 -10.87 1.90
C THR A 534 37.38 -11.41 2.97
N ASP A 535 36.52 -10.55 3.52
CA ASP A 535 35.50 -10.99 4.48
C ASP A 535 34.27 -11.52 3.75
N THR A 536 33.89 -12.77 4.04
CA THR A 536 32.72 -13.44 3.48
C THR A 536 31.51 -13.42 4.40
N THR A 537 31.60 -12.75 5.55
CA THR A 537 30.54 -12.71 6.57
C THR A 537 29.19 -12.23 5.99
N LEU A 538 29.23 -11.29 5.05
CA LEU A 538 28.04 -10.67 4.47
C LEU A 538 27.40 -11.50 3.33
N ARG A 539 28.03 -12.61 2.90
CA ARG A 539 27.56 -13.48 1.80
C ARG A 539 27.72 -14.97 2.10
N ASP A 540 28.91 -15.52 1.92
CA ASP A 540 29.09 -16.98 1.92
C ASP A 540 28.95 -17.61 3.31
N ALA A 541 29.32 -16.88 4.35
CA ALA A 541 29.25 -17.37 5.71
C ALA A 541 27.80 -17.68 6.12
N HIS A 542 26.89 -16.71 5.97
CA HIS A 542 25.48 -16.94 6.28
C HIS A 542 24.76 -17.80 5.23
N GLN A 543 25.25 -17.85 3.98
CA GLN A 543 24.81 -18.84 3.00
C GLN A 543 25.10 -20.27 3.48
N SER A 544 26.26 -20.49 4.10
CA SER A 544 26.70 -21.81 4.57
C SER A 544 26.12 -22.20 5.93
N LEU A 545 25.97 -21.24 6.84
CA LEU A 545 25.55 -21.48 8.23
C LEU A 545 24.04 -21.29 8.45
N LEU A 546 23.44 -20.31 7.77
CA LEU A 546 22.10 -19.80 8.10
C LEU A 546 21.13 -19.83 6.90
N ALA A 547 21.38 -20.72 5.93
CA ALA A 547 20.60 -20.84 4.70
C ALA A 547 20.36 -19.49 3.97
N THR A 548 21.38 -18.62 3.99
CA THR A 548 21.37 -17.31 3.34
C THR A 548 20.33 -16.33 3.90
N ARG A 549 19.86 -16.52 5.14
CA ARG A 549 18.75 -15.74 5.70
C ARG A 549 19.15 -14.39 6.31
N MET A 550 20.43 -14.07 6.41
CA MET A 550 20.87 -12.79 7.00
C MET A 550 20.26 -11.61 6.23
N ARG A 551 19.60 -10.70 6.96
CA ARG A 551 18.76 -9.62 6.40
C ARG A 551 19.54 -8.33 6.22
N THR A 552 19.10 -7.49 5.29
CA THR A 552 19.69 -6.17 5.05
C THR A 552 19.76 -5.33 6.32
N TYR A 553 18.73 -5.39 7.17
CA TYR A 553 18.65 -4.67 8.44
C TYR A 553 19.90 -4.88 9.31
N ASP A 554 20.31 -6.14 9.49
CA ASP A 554 21.42 -6.49 10.39
C ASP A 554 22.77 -6.16 9.76
N LEU A 555 22.91 -6.28 8.43
CA LEU A 555 24.12 -5.93 7.70
C LEU A 555 24.38 -4.42 7.73
N VAL A 556 23.33 -3.61 7.51
CA VAL A 556 23.44 -2.14 7.48
C VAL A 556 23.77 -1.57 8.86
N ARG A 557 23.24 -2.16 9.94
CA ARG A 557 23.47 -1.70 11.32
C ARG A 557 24.94 -1.66 11.74
N ILE A 558 25.78 -2.54 11.18
CA ILE A 558 27.21 -2.64 11.49
C ILE A 558 28.11 -2.05 10.38
N ALA A 559 27.51 -1.55 9.29
CA ALA A 559 28.23 -1.09 8.11
C ALA A 559 29.23 0.05 8.41
N ASP A 560 28.83 1.02 9.25
CA ASP A 560 29.69 2.15 9.60
C ASP A 560 30.94 1.67 10.38
N VAL A 561 30.79 0.67 11.26
CA VAL A 561 31.93 0.05 11.98
C VAL A 561 32.85 -0.68 11.00
N ILE A 562 32.29 -1.39 10.02
CA ILE A 562 33.09 -2.08 8.98
C ILE A 562 33.91 -1.06 8.19
N ALA A 563 33.30 0.04 7.74
CA ALA A 563 33.96 1.07 6.96
C ALA A 563 35.13 1.73 7.72
N HIS A 564 34.94 2.02 9.01
CA HIS A 564 35.90 2.76 9.82
C HIS A 564 37.03 1.90 10.41
N GLU A 565 36.68 0.72 10.94
CA GLU A 565 37.62 -0.09 11.72
C GLU A 565 38.31 -1.16 10.88
N THR A 566 37.76 -1.51 9.72
CA THR A 566 38.29 -2.61 8.87
C THR A 566 38.58 -2.20 7.43
N ALA A 567 39.00 -0.96 7.21
CA ALA A 567 39.44 -0.44 5.91
C ALA A 567 40.60 -1.23 5.26
N GLY A 568 41.30 -2.08 6.03
CA GLY A 568 42.40 -2.92 5.56
C GLY A 568 41.99 -4.18 4.79
N TYR A 569 40.70 -4.51 4.71
CA TYR A 569 40.22 -5.61 3.87
C TYR A 569 40.52 -5.34 2.39
N PHE A 570 40.83 -6.40 1.63
CA PHE A 570 40.85 -6.32 0.17
C PHE A 570 39.45 -6.08 -0.37
N SER A 571 38.50 -6.94 0.00
CA SER A 571 37.10 -6.81 -0.38
C SER A 571 36.18 -7.35 0.70
N LEU A 572 34.91 -6.96 0.62
CA LEU A 572 33.80 -7.59 1.34
C LEU A 572 32.99 -8.37 0.33
N GLU A 573 32.93 -9.68 0.49
CA GLU A 573 32.02 -10.49 -0.30
C GLU A 573 30.62 -10.36 0.29
N MET A 574 29.76 -9.61 -0.40
CA MET A 574 28.46 -9.18 0.12
C MET A 574 27.28 -9.46 -0.83
N TRP A 575 27.56 -10.00 -2.02
CA TRP A 575 26.55 -10.20 -3.07
C TRP A 575 26.77 -11.42 -3.96
N GLY A 576 25.77 -11.73 -4.78
CA GLY A 576 25.81 -12.92 -5.65
C GLY A 576 25.64 -14.23 -4.88
N GLY A 577 25.91 -15.35 -5.55
CA GLY A 577 25.53 -16.66 -5.02
C GLY A 577 24.02 -16.74 -4.76
N ALA A 578 23.60 -17.26 -3.60
CA ALA A 578 22.18 -17.45 -3.29
C ALA A 578 21.47 -16.20 -2.72
N THR A 579 22.20 -15.11 -2.44
CA THR A 579 21.63 -13.94 -1.75
C THR A 579 20.58 -13.24 -2.59
N PHE A 580 20.76 -13.19 -3.91
CA PHE A 580 19.86 -12.50 -4.83
C PHE A 580 18.45 -13.11 -4.83
N ASP A 581 18.33 -14.43 -5.06
CA ASP A 581 17.05 -15.14 -4.96
C ASP A 581 16.49 -15.11 -3.54
N THR A 582 17.34 -15.37 -2.53
CA THR A 582 16.89 -15.51 -1.15
C THR A 582 16.30 -14.22 -0.59
N ALA A 583 16.92 -13.07 -0.91
CA ALA A 583 16.44 -11.75 -0.53
C ALA A 583 14.99 -11.55 -1.00
N MET A 584 14.73 -11.78 -2.30
CA MET A 584 13.38 -11.61 -2.86
C MET A 584 12.40 -12.70 -2.40
N ARG A 585 12.83 -13.96 -2.47
CA ARG A 585 11.95 -15.12 -2.27
C ARG A 585 11.54 -15.29 -0.83
N PHE A 586 12.49 -15.22 0.11
CA PHE A 586 12.26 -15.60 1.50
C PHE A 586 12.24 -14.39 2.44
N LEU A 587 13.09 -13.40 2.18
CA LEU A 587 13.19 -12.20 3.03
C LEU A 587 12.28 -11.07 2.56
N LYS A 588 11.71 -11.20 1.34
CA LYS A 588 10.85 -10.21 0.68
C LYS A 588 11.48 -8.81 0.65
N GLU A 589 12.79 -8.76 0.48
CA GLU A 589 13.58 -7.54 0.36
C GLU A 589 14.35 -7.50 -0.96
N ASP A 590 14.68 -6.29 -1.40
CA ASP A 590 15.36 -6.08 -2.66
C ASP A 590 16.88 -6.27 -2.49
N PRO A 591 17.51 -7.21 -3.22
CA PRO A 591 18.97 -7.33 -3.18
C PRO A 591 19.66 -6.04 -3.66
N TRP A 592 19.08 -5.28 -4.60
CA TRP A 592 19.66 -4.02 -5.12
C TRP A 592 19.65 -2.92 -4.06
N GLU A 593 18.57 -2.81 -3.29
CA GLU A 593 18.51 -1.90 -2.13
C GLU A 593 19.59 -2.27 -1.10
N ARG A 594 19.79 -3.57 -0.83
CA ARG A 594 20.88 -4.02 0.05
C ARG A 594 22.24 -3.56 -0.45
N LEU A 595 22.52 -3.73 -1.73
CA LEU A 595 23.76 -3.26 -2.35
C LEU A 595 23.91 -1.75 -2.21
N ALA A 596 22.91 -0.98 -2.62
CA ALA A 596 22.95 0.48 -2.61
C ALA A 596 23.19 1.05 -1.20
N VAL A 597 22.43 0.58 -0.20
CA VAL A 597 22.54 1.09 1.18
C VAL A 597 23.88 0.70 1.81
N LEU A 598 24.34 -0.55 1.62
CA LEU A 598 25.67 -0.94 2.09
C LEU A 598 26.77 -0.13 1.37
N ARG A 599 26.56 0.18 0.08
CA ARG A 599 27.54 0.90 -0.71
C ARG A 599 27.72 2.34 -0.24
N GLU A 600 26.62 2.99 0.09
CA GLU A 600 26.62 4.33 0.68
C GLU A 600 27.35 4.35 2.03
N ARG A 601 27.12 3.34 2.87
CA ARG A 601 27.70 3.26 4.23
C ARG A 601 29.14 2.76 4.28
N ILE A 602 29.55 1.96 3.31
CA ILE A 602 30.91 1.43 3.19
C ILE A 602 31.50 1.94 1.87
N PRO A 603 31.96 3.20 1.80
CA PRO A 603 32.40 3.78 0.54
C PRO A 603 33.81 3.33 0.11
N ASN A 604 34.64 2.89 1.05
CA ASN A 604 36.11 2.78 0.94
C ASN A 604 36.66 1.36 0.68
N ILE A 605 35.85 0.32 0.86
CA ILE A 605 36.29 -1.09 0.69
C ILE A 605 35.65 -1.69 -0.58
N LEU A 606 36.39 -2.49 -1.34
CA LEU A 606 35.84 -3.15 -2.54
C LEU A 606 34.67 -4.07 -2.16
N PHE A 607 33.59 -4.04 -2.95
CA PHE A 607 32.54 -5.04 -2.87
C PHE A 607 32.76 -6.13 -3.89
N GLN A 608 32.71 -7.36 -3.40
CA GLN A 608 32.87 -8.56 -4.17
C GLN A 608 31.56 -9.33 -4.27
N MET A 609 31.31 -9.90 -5.45
CA MET A 609 30.22 -10.83 -5.67
C MET A 609 30.69 -12.15 -6.28
N LEU A 610 29.94 -13.22 -5.99
CA LEU A 610 30.07 -14.49 -6.70
C LEU A 610 29.14 -14.52 -7.91
N LEU A 611 29.70 -14.65 -9.11
CA LEU A 611 28.99 -14.66 -10.39
C LEU A 611 29.24 -15.99 -11.12
N ARG A 612 28.17 -16.64 -11.59
CA ARG A 612 28.29 -17.79 -12.48
C ARG A 612 28.37 -17.32 -13.92
N GLY A 613 29.45 -17.65 -14.63
CA GLY A 613 29.81 -17.04 -15.91
C GLY A 613 28.71 -17.07 -16.98
N ALA A 614 28.00 -18.17 -17.12
CA ALA A 614 26.97 -18.33 -18.16
C ALA A 614 25.56 -17.90 -17.73
N ASN A 615 25.33 -17.59 -16.44
CA ASN A 615 23.98 -17.42 -15.92
C ASN A 615 23.83 -16.30 -14.89
N ALA A 616 24.88 -15.50 -14.68
CA ALA A 616 24.98 -14.50 -13.64
C ALA A 616 24.65 -15.06 -12.24
N VAL A 617 23.48 -14.73 -11.71
CA VAL A 617 22.96 -15.22 -10.42
C VAL A 617 21.77 -16.18 -10.58
N GLY A 618 21.15 -16.23 -11.76
CA GLY A 618 19.93 -17.00 -12.02
C GLY A 618 20.16 -18.50 -12.17
N TYR A 619 19.09 -19.30 -12.31
CA TYR A 619 19.15 -20.77 -12.36
C TYR A 619 19.06 -21.40 -13.75
N LYS A 620 18.61 -20.64 -14.76
CA LYS A 620 18.44 -21.10 -16.16
C LYS A 620 19.59 -20.63 -17.03
N ASN A 621 19.73 -21.15 -18.24
CA ASN A 621 20.61 -20.55 -19.25
C ASN A 621 19.97 -19.28 -19.80
N TYR A 622 20.78 -18.23 -19.95
CA TYR A 622 20.33 -16.94 -20.45
C TYR A 622 21.16 -16.55 -21.68
N PRO A 623 20.59 -15.79 -22.62
CA PRO A 623 21.36 -15.19 -23.71
C PRO A 623 22.36 -14.16 -23.16
N ASP A 624 23.39 -13.89 -23.93
CA ASP A 624 24.52 -13.04 -23.50
C ASP A 624 24.09 -11.62 -23.12
N ASN A 625 23.07 -11.07 -23.78
CA ASN A 625 22.59 -9.73 -23.48
C ASN A 625 21.99 -9.63 -22.07
N VAL A 626 21.42 -10.71 -21.51
CA VAL A 626 20.92 -10.73 -20.12
C VAL A 626 22.07 -10.76 -19.12
N VAL A 627 23.07 -11.62 -19.36
CA VAL A 627 24.25 -11.71 -18.48
C VAL A 627 25.04 -10.40 -18.51
N ASN A 628 25.23 -9.82 -19.69
CA ASN A 628 25.94 -8.56 -19.87
C ASN A 628 25.22 -7.41 -19.18
N HIS A 629 23.90 -7.29 -19.39
CA HIS A 629 23.10 -6.23 -18.77
C HIS A 629 23.11 -6.34 -17.24
N PHE A 630 23.04 -7.56 -16.69
CA PHE A 630 23.20 -7.77 -15.24
C PHE A 630 24.56 -7.31 -14.72
N ILE A 631 25.65 -7.63 -15.42
CA ILE A 631 27.00 -7.18 -15.03
C ILE A 631 27.11 -5.66 -15.06
N ASP A 632 26.52 -5.01 -16.07
CA ASP A 632 26.52 -3.55 -16.19
C ASP A 632 25.80 -2.89 -15.01
N GLU A 633 24.58 -3.35 -14.71
CA GLU A 633 23.79 -2.84 -13.59
C GLU A 633 24.47 -3.09 -12.24
N ALA A 634 25.09 -4.27 -12.05
CA ALA A 634 25.83 -4.61 -10.84
C ALA A 634 27.08 -3.72 -10.66
N ALA A 635 27.83 -3.46 -11.74
CA ALA A 635 28.99 -2.59 -11.70
C ALA A 635 28.57 -1.13 -11.40
N MET A 636 27.52 -0.65 -12.07
CA MET A 636 26.98 0.71 -11.85
C MET A 636 26.45 0.89 -10.41
N ALA A 637 25.81 -0.13 -9.85
CA ALA A 637 25.31 -0.11 -8.47
C ALA A 637 26.43 -0.21 -7.41
N GLY A 638 27.65 -0.59 -7.81
CA GLY A 638 28.85 -0.50 -6.97
C GLY A 638 29.50 -1.82 -6.56
N ILE A 639 29.28 -2.91 -7.31
CA ILE A 639 30.13 -4.10 -7.26
C ILE A 639 31.46 -3.81 -7.98
N ASP A 640 32.57 -4.07 -7.31
CA ASP A 640 33.90 -3.75 -7.80
C ASP A 640 34.68 -5.02 -8.25
N VAL A 641 34.42 -6.17 -7.60
CA VAL A 641 35.06 -7.47 -7.88
C VAL A 641 34.02 -8.52 -8.24
N PHE A 642 34.16 -9.10 -9.43
CA PHE A 642 33.31 -10.20 -9.88
C PHE A 642 34.13 -11.49 -9.87
N ARG A 643 33.84 -12.37 -8.90
CA ARG A 643 34.39 -13.73 -8.87
C ARG A 643 33.58 -14.60 -9.82
N ILE A 644 34.10 -14.81 -11.03
CA ILE A 644 33.45 -15.52 -12.13
C ILE A 644 33.87 -16.98 -12.09
N PHE A 645 32.92 -17.90 -11.95
CA PHE A 645 33.18 -19.33 -11.97
C PHE A 645 32.22 -20.07 -12.92
N ASP A 646 32.62 -21.27 -13.32
CA ASP A 646 31.77 -22.23 -14.01
C ASP A 646 31.73 -23.54 -13.21
N SER A 647 30.57 -24.20 -13.17
CA SER A 647 30.37 -25.38 -12.33
C SER A 647 31.16 -26.62 -12.77
N LEU A 648 31.70 -26.60 -13.99
CA LEU A 648 32.49 -27.67 -14.58
C LEU A 648 33.90 -27.18 -14.97
N ASN A 649 34.31 -25.99 -14.51
CA ASN A 649 35.55 -25.31 -14.89
C ASN A 649 35.69 -25.10 -16.41
N TRP A 650 34.58 -24.87 -17.12
CA TRP A 650 34.58 -24.73 -18.56
C TRP A 650 34.77 -23.25 -18.97
N VAL A 651 35.97 -22.91 -19.44
CA VAL A 651 36.38 -21.53 -19.79
C VAL A 651 35.45 -20.81 -20.78
N PRO A 652 34.91 -21.44 -21.84
CA PRO A 652 33.96 -20.80 -22.74
C PRO A 652 32.73 -20.20 -22.06
N ASN A 653 32.29 -20.79 -20.93
CA ASN A 653 31.17 -20.25 -20.13
C ASN A 653 31.56 -19.01 -19.31
N MET A 654 32.84 -18.72 -19.14
CA MET A 654 33.33 -17.60 -18.33
C MET A 654 33.84 -16.44 -19.18
N ALA A 655 34.37 -16.70 -20.37
CA ALA A 655 35.09 -15.72 -21.20
C ALA A 655 34.28 -14.43 -21.46
N GLY A 656 33.01 -14.54 -21.86
CA GLY A 656 32.16 -13.35 -22.13
C GLY A 656 31.92 -12.50 -20.89
N SER A 657 31.71 -13.13 -19.72
CA SER A 657 31.56 -12.41 -18.45
C SER A 657 32.88 -11.74 -18.01
N ILE A 658 34.02 -12.40 -18.21
CA ILE A 658 35.35 -11.83 -17.92
C ILE A 658 35.58 -10.57 -18.76
N GLU A 659 35.30 -10.65 -20.06
CA GLU A 659 35.41 -9.53 -20.98
C GLU A 659 34.50 -8.37 -20.58
N ARG A 660 33.22 -8.66 -20.28
CA ARG A 660 32.24 -7.64 -19.91
C ARG A 660 32.59 -6.91 -18.61
N VAL A 661 33.07 -7.63 -17.60
CA VAL A 661 33.52 -7.03 -16.33
C VAL A 661 34.70 -6.09 -16.56
N ARG A 662 35.68 -6.50 -17.37
CA ARG A 662 36.82 -5.63 -17.74
C ARG A 662 36.39 -4.41 -18.52
N HIS A 663 35.41 -4.55 -19.43
CA HIS A 663 34.88 -3.42 -20.19
C HIS A 663 34.27 -2.36 -19.27
N ASN A 664 33.66 -2.76 -18.15
CA ASN A 664 33.16 -1.86 -17.11
C ASN A 664 34.26 -1.30 -16.18
N GLY A 665 35.54 -1.61 -16.42
CA GLY A 665 36.66 -1.16 -15.59
C GLY A 665 36.77 -1.84 -14.22
N MET A 666 36.04 -2.95 -14.02
CA MET A 666 35.97 -3.69 -12.77
C MET A 666 36.93 -4.89 -12.75
N ILE A 667 37.05 -5.55 -11.60
CA ILE A 667 38.00 -6.65 -11.41
C ILE A 667 37.34 -7.98 -11.79
N ALA A 668 37.81 -8.58 -12.88
CA ALA A 668 37.42 -9.91 -13.30
C ALA A 668 38.30 -10.96 -12.60
N GLU A 669 37.81 -11.50 -11.48
CA GLU A 669 38.46 -12.59 -10.76
C GLU A 669 37.95 -13.93 -11.32
N ALA A 670 38.77 -14.65 -12.09
CA ALA A 670 38.36 -15.91 -12.69
C ALA A 670 38.70 -17.09 -11.77
N ALA A 671 37.68 -17.88 -11.41
CA ALA A 671 37.80 -18.92 -10.42
C ALA A 671 37.96 -20.32 -11.02
N ILE A 672 38.93 -21.05 -10.51
CA ILE A 672 39.09 -22.49 -10.70
C ILE A 672 38.46 -23.20 -9.51
N CYS A 673 37.42 -24.00 -9.73
CA CYS A 673 36.85 -24.84 -8.69
C CYS A 673 37.79 -26.04 -8.41
N TYR A 674 38.24 -26.19 -7.17
CA TYR A 674 39.11 -27.29 -6.76
C TYR A 674 38.29 -28.55 -6.44
N THR A 675 38.74 -29.71 -6.92
CA THR A 675 38.16 -31.02 -6.61
C THR A 675 39.24 -32.10 -6.65
N GLY A 676 38.99 -33.24 -6.03
CA GLY A 676 39.99 -34.31 -5.95
C GLY A 676 41.04 -34.08 -4.87
N ASP A 677 42.17 -34.77 -5.01
CA ASP A 677 43.27 -34.71 -4.05
C ASP A 677 44.61 -34.80 -4.78
N LEU A 678 45.36 -33.70 -4.81
CA LEU A 678 46.69 -33.64 -5.44
C LEU A 678 47.72 -34.54 -4.75
N MET A 679 47.44 -35.02 -3.54
CA MET A 679 48.31 -35.93 -2.80
C MET A 679 47.97 -37.40 -3.05
N ASP A 680 46.87 -37.70 -3.76
CA ASP A 680 46.47 -39.08 -4.10
C ASP A 680 46.93 -39.46 -5.50
N GLU A 681 47.99 -40.27 -5.57
CA GLU A 681 48.57 -40.77 -6.84
C GLU A 681 47.59 -41.60 -7.68
N LYS A 682 46.50 -42.12 -7.08
CA LYS A 682 45.49 -42.92 -7.80
C LYS A 682 44.47 -42.05 -8.52
N ARG A 683 44.27 -40.79 -8.11
CA ARG A 683 43.31 -39.86 -8.72
C ARG A 683 44.00 -38.91 -9.68
N THR A 684 44.27 -39.39 -10.89
CA THR A 684 45.10 -38.69 -11.87
C THR A 684 44.35 -37.68 -12.75
N LYS A 685 43.01 -37.64 -12.72
CA LYS A 685 42.19 -36.79 -13.60
C LYS A 685 42.38 -35.29 -13.31
N PHE A 686 42.28 -34.89 -12.05
CA PHE A 686 42.44 -33.50 -11.60
C PHE A 686 43.83 -33.30 -10.99
N ASN A 687 44.86 -33.49 -11.81
CA ASN A 687 46.26 -33.35 -11.41
C ASN A 687 46.77 -31.91 -11.53
N LEU A 688 48.03 -31.68 -11.19
CA LEU A 688 48.64 -30.35 -11.21
C LEU A 688 48.65 -29.70 -12.62
N ALA A 689 48.86 -30.50 -13.68
CA ALA A 689 48.87 -30.00 -15.05
C ALA A 689 47.49 -29.46 -15.47
N TYR A 690 46.40 -30.14 -15.06
CA TYR A 690 45.03 -29.66 -15.27
C TYR A 690 44.83 -28.24 -14.71
N TYR A 691 45.23 -28.01 -13.46
CA TYR A 691 45.08 -26.70 -12.81
C TYR A 691 45.92 -25.61 -13.47
N VAL A 692 47.17 -25.92 -13.87
CA VAL A 692 48.06 -24.99 -14.57
C VAL A 692 47.51 -24.62 -15.96
N ASP A 693 47.03 -25.62 -16.72
CA ASP A 693 46.49 -25.39 -18.06
C ASP A 693 45.21 -24.55 -18.02
N LEU A 694 44.37 -24.76 -17.01
CA LEU A 694 43.17 -23.96 -16.79
C LEU A 694 43.54 -22.52 -16.39
N ALA A 695 44.50 -22.33 -15.50
CA ALA A 695 44.98 -21.00 -15.10
C ALA A 695 45.51 -20.19 -16.30
N LYS A 696 46.30 -20.83 -17.18
CA LYS A 696 46.78 -20.20 -18.42
C LYS A 696 45.66 -19.89 -19.41
N GLN A 697 44.58 -20.66 -19.44
CA GLN A 697 43.41 -20.34 -20.26
C GLN A 697 42.66 -19.12 -19.72
N LEU A 698 42.49 -19.03 -18.40
CA LEU A 698 41.83 -17.90 -17.75
C LEU A 698 42.64 -16.61 -17.86
N GLU A 699 43.96 -16.68 -17.72
CA GLU A 699 44.87 -15.55 -17.96
C GLU A 699 44.74 -15.03 -19.40
N ARG A 700 44.73 -15.93 -20.39
CA ARG A 700 44.48 -15.58 -21.80
C ARG A 700 43.09 -15.02 -22.06
N ALA A 701 42.08 -15.45 -21.31
CA ALA A 701 40.72 -14.89 -21.37
C ALA A 701 40.63 -13.49 -20.73
N GLY A 702 41.70 -13.00 -20.10
CA GLY A 702 41.77 -11.66 -19.51
C GLY A 702 41.47 -11.62 -18.02
N ALA A 703 41.55 -12.73 -17.29
CA ALA A 703 41.42 -12.67 -15.83
C ALA A 703 42.42 -11.66 -15.21
N THR A 704 41.96 -10.86 -14.26
CA THR A 704 42.79 -9.91 -13.51
C THR A 704 43.40 -10.57 -12.28
N ILE A 705 42.62 -11.43 -11.63
CA ILE A 705 42.99 -12.22 -10.46
C ILE A 705 42.56 -13.66 -10.73
N LEU A 706 43.36 -14.63 -10.30
CA LEU A 706 43.00 -16.04 -10.37
C LEU A 706 42.48 -16.49 -9.00
N ALA A 707 41.25 -16.99 -8.94
CA ALA A 707 40.72 -17.61 -7.73
C ALA A 707 40.93 -19.12 -7.73
N ILE A 708 41.29 -19.68 -6.58
CA ILE A 708 41.13 -21.11 -6.28
C ILE A 708 39.89 -21.21 -5.40
N LYS A 709 38.79 -21.72 -5.97
CA LYS A 709 37.53 -21.92 -5.26
C LYS A 709 37.42 -23.37 -4.78
N ASP A 710 37.88 -23.63 -3.58
CA ASP A 710 37.70 -24.89 -2.87
C ASP A 710 36.35 -24.90 -2.12
N MET A 711 35.26 -25.07 -2.87
CA MET A 711 33.88 -24.96 -2.40
C MET A 711 33.44 -25.99 -1.35
N ALA A 712 34.24 -27.05 -1.14
CA ALA A 712 33.94 -28.13 -0.20
C ALA A 712 34.98 -28.26 0.92
N GLY A 713 36.06 -27.47 0.91
CA GLY A 713 37.12 -27.58 1.92
C GLY A 713 38.00 -28.82 1.73
N LEU A 714 38.25 -29.22 0.48
CA LEU A 714 39.01 -30.40 0.11
C LEU A 714 40.52 -30.16 0.05
N LEU A 715 40.93 -28.90 -0.09
CA LEU A 715 42.32 -28.54 -0.30
C LEU A 715 43.10 -28.70 1.02
N LYS A 716 43.76 -29.86 1.16
CA LYS A 716 44.62 -30.16 2.31
C LYS A 716 45.81 -29.20 2.39
N PRO A 717 46.39 -28.94 3.57
CA PRO A 717 47.45 -27.95 3.70
C PRO A 717 48.66 -28.15 2.78
N GLN A 718 49.15 -29.39 2.64
CA GLN A 718 50.28 -29.70 1.73
C GLN A 718 49.90 -29.53 0.26
N ALA A 719 48.67 -29.90 -0.12
CA ALA A 719 48.15 -29.69 -1.47
C ALA A 719 48.01 -28.20 -1.78
N ALA A 720 47.61 -27.38 -0.80
CA ALA A 720 47.51 -25.93 -0.92
C ALA A 720 48.87 -25.29 -1.19
N HIS A 721 49.89 -25.67 -0.42
CA HIS A 721 51.26 -25.22 -0.64
C HIS A 721 51.74 -25.56 -2.06
N LEU A 722 51.58 -26.82 -2.46
CA LEU A 722 51.98 -27.30 -3.79
C LEU A 722 51.27 -26.53 -4.91
N LEU A 723 49.93 -26.47 -4.85
CA LEU A 723 49.11 -25.86 -5.89
C LEU A 723 49.40 -24.36 -6.03
N VAL A 724 49.42 -23.62 -4.92
CA VAL A 724 49.68 -22.17 -4.96
C VAL A 724 51.08 -21.89 -5.49
N LYS A 725 52.10 -22.60 -4.99
CA LYS A 725 53.48 -22.44 -5.45
C LYS A 725 53.58 -22.66 -6.95
N THR A 726 53.03 -23.77 -7.44
CA THR A 726 53.08 -24.07 -8.88
C THR A 726 52.32 -23.03 -9.71
N LEU A 727 51.15 -22.57 -9.28
CA LEU A 727 50.41 -21.55 -10.03
C LEU A 727 51.18 -20.22 -10.08
N LYS A 728 51.80 -19.79 -8.97
CA LYS A 728 52.65 -18.58 -8.94
C LYS A 728 53.85 -18.66 -9.88
N GLU A 729 54.36 -19.86 -10.14
CA GLU A 729 55.46 -20.11 -11.08
C GLU A 729 55.00 -20.08 -12.55
N HIS A 730 53.71 -20.30 -12.84
CA HIS A 730 53.20 -20.51 -14.19
C HIS A 730 52.28 -19.42 -14.75
N VAL A 731 51.70 -18.57 -13.90
CA VAL A 731 50.87 -17.42 -14.30
C VAL A 731 51.30 -16.14 -13.56
N GLY A 732 51.11 -14.98 -14.19
CA GLY A 732 51.50 -13.68 -13.64
C GLY A 732 50.44 -13.04 -12.73
N LEU A 733 49.29 -13.69 -12.55
CA LEU A 733 48.15 -13.16 -11.81
C LEU A 733 48.31 -13.30 -10.30
N PRO A 734 47.77 -12.38 -9.48
CA PRO A 734 47.55 -12.64 -8.06
C PRO A 734 46.62 -13.83 -7.87
N ILE A 735 46.88 -14.61 -6.81
CA ILE A 735 46.10 -15.78 -6.45
C ILE A 735 45.24 -15.47 -5.22
N HIS A 736 43.94 -15.68 -5.37
CA HIS A 736 42.94 -15.57 -4.33
C HIS A 736 42.46 -16.97 -3.91
N LEU A 737 42.76 -17.40 -2.69
CA LEU A 737 42.30 -18.68 -2.17
C LEU A 737 40.98 -18.52 -1.41
N HIS A 738 39.98 -19.24 -1.86
CA HIS A 738 38.71 -19.45 -1.18
C HIS A 738 38.60 -20.91 -0.77
N THR A 739 38.43 -21.18 0.53
CA THR A 739 38.20 -22.54 1.06
C THR A 739 37.16 -22.50 2.16
N HIS A 740 36.51 -23.63 2.41
CA HIS A 740 35.62 -23.83 3.54
C HIS A 740 36.34 -24.61 4.65
N ASP A 741 35.99 -24.36 5.90
CA ASP A 741 36.59 -25.00 7.07
C ASP A 741 35.86 -26.29 7.48
N THR A 742 35.29 -27.00 6.50
CA THR A 742 34.37 -28.12 6.75
C THR A 742 35.05 -29.26 7.45
N ALA A 743 36.29 -29.58 7.07
CA ALA A 743 37.11 -30.58 7.74
C ALA A 743 37.81 -30.05 9.01
N GLY A 744 37.71 -28.75 9.32
CA GLY A 744 38.43 -28.10 10.42
C GLY A 744 39.92 -27.85 10.14
N THR A 745 40.35 -27.87 8.88
CA THR A 745 41.75 -27.67 8.45
C THR A 745 41.98 -26.37 7.70
N GLY A 746 40.96 -25.54 7.50
CA GLY A 746 40.99 -24.42 6.57
C GLY A 746 41.98 -23.32 6.97
N VAL A 747 42.13 -23.03 8.26
CA VAL A 747 43.17 -22.10 8.74
C VAL A 747 44.56 -22.62 8.38
N ALA A 748 44.84 -23.90 8.62
CA ALA A 748 46.13 -24.52 8.28
C ALA A 748 46.39 -24.52 6.77
N THR A 749 45.34 -24.75 5.97
CA THR A 749 45.36 -24.65 4.51
C THR A 749 45.77 -23.26 4.03
N ILE A 750 45.18 -22.21 4.60
CA ILE A 750 45.54 -20.82 4.29
C ILE A 750 47.01 -20.56 4.67
N LEU A 751 47.44 -20.93 5.88
CA LEU A 751 48.82 -20.67 6.32
C LEU A 751 49.86 -21.36 5.42
N GLN A 752 49.61 -22.60 4.99
CA GLN A 752 50.49 -23.29 4.04
C GLN A 752 50.50 -22.67 2.64
N ALA A 753 49.37 -22.13 2.18
CA ALA A 753 49.29 -21.36 0.95
C ALA A 753 50.02 -20.01 1.05
N VAL A 754 49.99 -19.36 2.22
CA VAL A 754 50.72 -18.11 2.50
C VAL A 754 52.23 -18.33 2.37
N ASP A 755 52.75 -19.42 2.91
CA ASP A 755 54.15 -19.84 2.76
C ASP A 755 54.54 -20.06 1.28
N ALA A 756 53.57 -20.44 0.44
CA ALA A 756 53.73 -20.62 -1.01
C ALA A 756 53.55 -19.33 -1.84
N GLY A 757 53.29 -18.18 -1.19
CA GLY A 757 53.16 -16.89 -1.88
C GLY A 757 51.72 -16.50 -2.25
N LEU A 758 50.70 -17.03 -1.56
CA LEU A 758 49.30 -16.61 -1.71
C LEU A 758 49.13 -15.09 -1.55
N ASP A 759 48.29 -14.45 -2.37
CA ASP A 759 48.09 -12.99 -2.34
C ASP A 759 46.86 -12.57 -1.50
N ILE A 760 45.74 -13.30 -1.65
CA ILE A 760 44.47 -13.00 -0.97
C ILE A 760 43.85 -14.29 -0.40
N ALA A 761 43.23 -14.22 0.78
CA ALA A 761 42.45 -15.30 1.36
C ALA A 761 41.04 -14.85 1.78
N ASP A 762 40.03 -15.65 1.45
CA ASP A 762 38.68 -15.50 2.01
C ASP A 762 38.64 -16.01 3.46
N VAL A 763 38.06 -15.21 4.34
CA VAL A 763 37.86 -15.51 5.76
C VAL A 763 36.49 -15.02 6.22
N ALA A 764 35.99 -15.51 7.35
CA ALA A 764 34.78 -14.99 7.99
C ALA A 764 35.09 -14.53 9.43
N LEU A 765 34.30 -13.60 9.97
CA LEU A 765 34.35 -13.24 11.38
C LEU A 765 34.17 -14.47 12.26
N SER A 766 34.82 -14.52 13.42
CA SER A 766 34.87 -15.73 14.25
C SER A 766 33.48 -16.30 14.58
N SER A 767 32.50 -15.46 14.90
CA SER A 767 31.11 -15.86 15.17
C SER A 767 30.33 -16.39 13.96
N MET A 768 30.87 -16.22 12.75
CA MET A 768 30.31 -16.62 11.46
C MET A 768 31.28 -17.53 10.67
N SER A 769 32.30 -18.08 11.32
CA SER A 769 33.34 -18.93 10.72
C SER A 769 33.25 -20.38 11.17
N GLY A 770 34.06 -21.25 10.56
CA GLY A 770 34.17 -22.66 10.91
C GLY A 770 33.05 -23.52 10.33
N GLN A 771 33.17 -24.84 10.51
CA GLN A 771 32.24 -25.82 9.94
C GLN A 771 32.10 -25.62 8.42
N THR A 772 30.88 -25.52 7.89
CA THR A 772 30.65 -25.27 6.47
C THR A 772 30.98 -23.84 6.02
N SER A 773 31.35 -22.93 6.92
CA SER A 773 31.77 -21.55 6.61
C SER A 773 33.27 -21.45 6.31
N GLN A 774 33.75 -20.23 6.01
CA GLN A 774 35.17 -19.94 5.85
C GLN A 774 35.97 -20.09 7.16
N PRO A 775 37.30 -20.22 7.07
CA PRO A 775 38.21 -20.11 8.22
C PRO A 775 38.06 -18.79 8.97
N SER A 776 38.33 -18.82 10.29
CA SER A 776 38.25 -17.64 11.15
C SER A 776 39.28 -16.58 10.75
N SER A 777 38.79 -15.37 10.49
CA SER A 777 39.62 -14.19 10.23
C SER A 777 40.53 -13.88 11.41
N SER A 778 40.00 -13.90 12.63
CA SER A 778 40.78 -13.65 13.84
C SER A 778 41.90 -14.68 14.03
N ALA A 779 41.66 -15.95 13.69
CA ALA A 779 42.67 -17.00 13.80
C ALA A 779 43.80 -16.81 12.77
N VAL A 780 43.47 -16.49 11.51
CA VAL A 780 44.46 -16.21 10.46
C VAL A 780 45.28 -14.96 10.79
N VAL A 781 44.62 -13.86 11.16
CA VAL A 781 45.29 -12.60 11.54
C VAL A 781 46.24 -12.82 12.73
N ALA A 782 45.76 -13.49 13.80
CA ALA A 782 46.60 -13.75 14.97
C ALA A 782 47.79 -14.66 14.66
N SER A 783 47.62 -15.62 13.75
CA SER A 783 48.69 -16.56 13.36
C SER A 783 49.79 -15.92 12.51
N LEU A 784 49.45 -14.87 11.75
CA LEU A 784 50.40 -14.16 10.87
C LEU A 784 50.96 -12.87 11.50
N MET A 785 50.46 -12.46 12.66
CA MET A 785 50.88 -11.26 13.36
C MET A 785 52.39 -11.31 13.66
N ASN A 786 53.12 -10.25 13.35
CA ASN A 786 54.58 -10.15 13.46
C ASN A 786 55.38 -11.10 12.54
N THR A 787 54.76 -11.64 11.48
CA THR A 787 55.46 -12.38 10.43
C THR A 787 55.69 -11.50 9.20
N ALA A 788 56.48 -11.98 8.22
CA ALA A 788 56.68 -11.27 6.95
C ALA A 788 55.39 -11.10 6.11
N ARG A 789 54.35 -11.90 6.41
CA ARG A 789 53.06 -11.89 5.72
C ARG A 789 51.92 -11.36 6.60
N ASP A 790 52.25 -10.54 7.62
CA ASP A 790 51.27 -9.90 8.52
C ASP A 790 50.18 -9.17 7.72
N THR A 791 48.93 -9.44 8.05
CA THR A 791 47.72 -8.89 7.40
C THR A 791 47.47 -7.41 7.70
N ARG A 792 48.09 -6.88 8.77
CA ARG A 792 47.91 -5.51 9.30
C ARG A 792 46.48 -5.19 9.76
N MET A 793 45.65 -6.21 9.98
CA MET A 793 44.30 -6.08 10.52
C MET A 793 44.31 -5.98 12.05
N ASP A 794 43.40 -5.16 12.59
CA ASP A 794 43.22 -5.01 14.04
C ASP A 794 42.28 -6.09 14.60
N LEU A 795 42.81 -6.99 15.45
CA LEU A 795 42.02 -8.03 16.11
C LEU A 795 40.90 -7.48 16.99
N SER A 796 41.07 -6.29 17.58
CA SER A 796 40.03 -5.68 18.42
C SER A 796 38.84 -5.20 17.59
N ALA A 797 39.10 -4.63 16.40
CA ALA A 797 38.08 -4.27 15.42
C ALA A 797 37.28 -5.49 14.96
N LEU A 798 37.97 -6.60 14.64
CA LEU A 798 37.33 -7.87 14.26
C LEU A 798 36.47 -8.44 15.38
N ARG A 799 36.91 -8.31 16.64
CA ARG A 799 36.16 -8.78 17.80
C ARG A 799 34.84 -8.01 17.97
N VAL A 800 34.83 -6.69 17.84
CA VAL A 800 33.60 -5.88 17.96
C VAL A 800 32.55 -6.34 16.96
N GLN A 801 32.94 -6.56 15.70
CA GLN A 801 32.03 -7.06 14.67
C GLN A 801 31.59 -8.51 14.95
N SER A 802 32.52 -9.37 15.39
CA SER A 802 32.21 -10.76 15.76
C SER A 802 31.20 -10.83 16.91
N ASP A 803 31.35 -10.01 17.94
CA ASP A 803 30.43 -9.94 19.09
C ASP A 803 29.01 -9.50 18.63
N TYR A 804 28.94 -8.53 17.70
CA TYR A 804 27.67 -8.11 17.10
C TYR A 804 26.98 -9.26 16.34
N PHE A 805 27.70 -9.91 15.42
CA PHE A 805 27.13 -11.03 14.66
C PHE A 805 26.79 -12.23 15.54
N SER A 806 27.52 -12.46 16.63
CA SER A 806 27.18 -13.50 17.61
C SER A 806 25.80 -13.25 18.23
N ALA A 807 25.50 -12.01 18.61
CA ALA A 807 24.20 -11.65 19.18
C ALA A 807 23.08 -11.73 18.12
N VAL A 808 23.30 -11.18 16.92
CA VAL A 808 22.32 -11.21 15.83
C VAL A 808 21.98 -12.64 15.39
N ARG A 809 22.98 -13.53 15.34
CA ARG A 809 22.83 -14.94 14.95
C ARG A 809 21.80 -15.69 15.80
N GLU A 810 21.55 -15.27 17.04
CA GLU A 810 20.51 -15.85 17.90
C GLU A 810 19.11 -15.76 17.28
N TRP A 811 18.78 -14.67 16.56
CA TRP A 811 17.50 -14.58 15.85
C TRP A 811 17.37 -15.59 14.70
N TYR A 812 18.50 -16.06 14.18
CA TYR A 812 18.60 -16.97 13.04
C TYR A 812 18.69 -18.45 13.44
N GLN A 813 18.60 -18.77 14.73
CA GLN A 813 18.71 -20.15 15.23
C GLN A 813 17.88 -21.19 14.44
N PRO A 814 16.63 -20.92 14.00
CA PRO A 814 15.85 -21.89 13.20
C PRO A 814 16.48 -22.28 11.86
N PHE A 815 17.44 -21.51 11.37
CA PHE A 815 18.06 -21.68 10.05
C PHE A 815 19.49 -22.26 10.11
N GLU A 816 20.00 -22.57 11.30
CA GLU A 816 21.31 -23.20 11.49
C GLU A 816 21.45 -24.50 10.69
N SER A 817 22.67 -24.76 10.18
CA SER A 817 23.00 -25.93 9.35
C SER A 817 22.83 -27.27 10.08
N GLY A 818 22.90 -27.25 11.42
CA GLY A 818 22.77 -28.43 12.27
C GLY A 818 24.11 -29.16 12.56
N LEU A 819 25.20 -28.80 11.87
CA LEU A 819 26.53 -29.29 12.20
C LEU A 819 27.02 -28.65 13.52
N GLN A 820 27.59 -29.46 14.41
CA GLN A 820 28.14 -28.98 15.68
C GLN A 820 29.65 -28.71 15.61
N ALA A 821 30.37 -29.40 14.72
CA ALA A 821 31.82 -29.29 14.53
C ALA A 821 32.20 -29.64 13.09
N GLY A 822 33.48 -29.48 12.74
CA GLY A 822 34.01 -29.93 11.46
C GLY A 822 33.89 -31.45 11.26
N ALA A 823 33.73 -31.88 10.01
CA ALA A 823 33.50 -33.26 9.60
C ALA A 823 34.45 -33.64 8.46
N ALA A 824 35.34 -34.61 8.71
CA ALA A 824 36.37 -35.03 7.76
C ALA A 824 35.86 -35.98 6.67
N ASP A 825 34.64 -36.52 6.80
CA ASP A 825 33.99 -37.34 5.77
C ASP A 825 33.71 -36.54 4.49
N VAL A 826 33.84 -35.20 4.53
CA VAL A 826 33.84 -34.34 3.34
C VAL A 826 34.91 -34.72 2.32
N TYR A 827 36.05 -35.27 2.74
CA TYR A 827 37.08 -35.76 1.82
C TYR A 827 36.65 -37.02 1.04
N GLU A 828 35.63 -37.73 1.53
CA GLU A 828 35.08 -38.90 0.85
C GLU A 828 33.99 -38.48 -0.13
N HIS A 829 32.96 -37.79 0.36
CA HIS A 829 31.77 -37.47 -0.44
C HIS A 829 31.90 -36.18 -1.26
N GLU A 830 32.82 -35.28 -0.92
CA GLU A 830 33.11 -34.05 -1.66
C GLU A 830 31.87 -33.16 -1.87
N MET A 831 30.98 -33.09 -0.89
CA MET A 831 29.80 -32.23 -0.95
C MET A 831 30.19 -30.82 -0.48
N PRO A 832 29.90 -29.76 -1.26
CA PRO A 832 29.98 -28.40 -0.76
C PRO A 832 29.06 -28.19 0.45
N GLY A 833 29.42 -27.27 1.35
CA GLY A 833 28.67 -27.06 2.60
C GLY A 833 27.17 -26.80 2.40
N GLY A 834 26.82 -25.92 1.45
CA GLY A 834 25.41 -25.65 1.12
C GLY A 834 24.66 -26.86 0.55
N GLN A 835 25.35 -27.73 -0.21
CA GLN A 835 24.75 -28.96 -0.74
C GLN A 835 24.50 -29.98 0.36
N TYR A 836 25.43 -30.14 1.32
CA TYR A 836 25.27 -31.08 2.44
C TYR A 836 23.98 -30.79 3.23
N THR A 837 23.81 -29.54 3.65
CA THR A 837 22.65 -29.11 4.45
C THR A 837 21.33 -29.26 3.69
N ASN A 838 21.33 -28.89 2.39
CA ASN A 838 20.14 -29.03 1.54
C ASN A 838 19.77 -30.50 1.30
N LEU A 839 20.78 -31.35 1.00
CA LEU A 839 20.57 -32.77 0.72
C LEU A 839 20.07 -33.52 1.95
N GLN A 840 20.52 -33.13 3.15
CA GLN A 840 20.00 -33.68 4.42
C GLN A 840 18.51 -33.39 4.57
N LYS A 841 18.08 -32.13 4.40
CA LYS A 841 16.65 -31.76 4.48
C LYS A 841 15.80 -32.43 3.39
N GLN A 842 16.34 -32.61 2.19
CA GLN A 842 15.67 -33.36 1.11
C GLN A 842 15.55 -34.85 1.45
N ALA A 843 16.59 -35.46 2.01
CA ALA A 843 16.52 -36.84 2.48
C ALA A 843 15.46 -36.99 3.59
N GLU A 844 15.38 -36.04 4.53
CA GLU A 844 14.35 -36.01 5.57
C GLU A 844 12.93 -35.94 4.99
N SER A 845 12.67 -35.05 4.02
CA SER A 845 11.35 -34.92 3.41
C SER A 845 10.92 -36.14 2.60
N LEU A 846 11.88 -36.91 2.09
CA LEU A 846 11.65 -38.19 1.40
C LEU A 846 11.59 -39.40 2.34
N GLY A 847 11.63 -39.19 3.66
CA GLY A 847 11.59 -40.28 4.66
C GLY A 847 12.89 -41.09 4.77
N LEU A 848 14.01 -40.54 4.27
CA LEU A 848 15.34 -41.14 4.29
C LEU A 848 16.24 -40.59 5.41
N ALA A 849 15.68 -39.87 6.39
CA ALA A 849 16.43 -39.26 7.49
C ALA A 849 17.39 -40.24 8.20
N GLY A 850 16.90 -41.45 8.53
CA GLY A 850 17.71 -42.50 9.18
C GLY A 850 18.70 -43.22 8.26
N ARG A 851 18.74 -42.88 6.96
CA ARG A 851 19.59 -43.50 5.93
C ARG A 851 20.50 -42.48 5.24
N PHE A 852 20.75 -41.32 5.86
CA PHE A 852 21.55 -40.27 5.23
C PHE A 852 23.00 -40.70 4.94
N ASP A 853 23.59 -41.58 5.74
CA ASP A 853 24.91 -42.16 5.43
C ASP A 853 24.92 -43.00 4.14
N GLU A 854 23.81 -43.65 3.80
CA GLU A 854 23.66 -44.30 2.49
C GLU A 854 23.62 -43.27 1.35
N VAL A 855 22.96 -42.12 1.58
CA VAL A 855 22.95 -41.01 0.61
C VAL A 855 24.35 -40.43 0.41
N LYS A 856 25.15 -40.26 1.47
CA LYS A 856 26.54 -39.81 1.36
C LYS A 856 27.41 -40.77 0.53
N ARG A 857 27.28 -42.08 0.75
CA ARG A 857 27.98 -43.10 -0.05
C ARG A 857 27.51 -43.08 -1.51
N ALA A 858 26.20 -43.05 -1.74
CA ALA A 858 25.63 -42.98 -3.09
C ALA A 858 26.08 -41.71 -3.83
N TYR A 859 26.23 -40.57 -3.14
CA TYR A 859 26.74 -39.35 -3.74
C TYR A 859 28.17 -39.52 -4.28
N ARG A 860 29.03 -40.23 -3.54
CA ARG A 860 30.37 -40.59 -4.02
C ARG A 860 30.31 -41.54 -5.22
N GLU A 861 29.52 -42.61 -5.13
CA GLU A 861 29.36 -43.58 -6.22
C GLU A 861 28.83 -42.93 -7.50
N VAL A 862 27.88 -42.01 -7.38
CA VAL A 862 27.37 -41.20 -8.50
C VAL A 862 28.48 -40.37 -9.11
N ASN A 863 29.31 -39.70 -8.32
CA ASN A 863 30.44 -38.94 -8.85
C ASN A 863 31.38 -39.83 -9.69
N ASP A 864 31.65 -41.05 -9.22
CA ASP A 864 32.48 -42.02 -9.97
C ASP A 864 31.77 -42.49 -11.25
N LEU A 865 30.45 -42.72 -11.22
CA LEU A 865 29.63 -43.07 -12.39
C LEU A 865 29.62 -41.97 -13.46
N LEU A 866 29.66 -40.71 -13.04
CA LEU A 866 29.71 -39.54 -13.91
C LEU A 866 31.12 -39.27 -14.48
N GLY A 867 32.12 -40.06 -14.06
CA GLY A 867 33.50 -39.94 -14.52
C GLY A 867 34.37 -38.98 -13.72
N ASP A 868 34.04 -38.75 -12.44
CA ASP A 868 34.69 -37.82 -11.51
C ASP A 868 34.61 -36.35 -11.96
N ILE A 869 33.70 -35.58 -11.36
CA ILE A 869 33.36 -34.22 -11.83
C ILE A 869 33.59 -33.15 -10.75
N VAL A 870 33.68 -31.90 -11.20
CA VAL A 870 33.60 -30.73 -10.31
C VAL A 870 32.16 -30.62 -9.79
N LYS A 871 32.01 -30.51 -8.46
CA LYS A 871 30.71 -30.50 -7.79
C LYS A 871 30.46 -29.19 -7.06
N VAL A 872 29.84 -28.24 -7.75
CA VAL A 872 29.40 -26.95 -7.20
C VAL A 872 28.07 -26.59 -7.85
N THR A 873 27.26 -25.70 -7.29
CA THR A 873 25.92 -25.40 -7.87
C THR A 873 26.03 -25.01 -9.36
N PRO A 874 25.32 -25.69 -10.28
CA PRO A 874 24.26 -26.68 -10.07
C PRO A 874 24.71 -28.15 -10.18
N SER A 875 25.95 -28.47 -10.57
CA SER A 875 26.42 -29.85 -10.73
C SER A 875 26.36 -30.65 -9.42
N SER A 876 26.68 -30.04 -8.28
CA SER A 876 26.53 -30.69 -6.95
C SER A 876 25.09 -31.07 -6.62
N LYS A 877 24.11 -30.22 -6.98
CA LYS A 877 22.68 -30.53 -6.84
C LYS A 877 22.32 -31.73 -7.71
N MET A 878 22.76 -31.76 -8.97
CA MET A 878 22.51 -32.88 -9.88
C MET A 878 23.05 -34.20 -9.32
N VAL A 879 24.26 -34.21 -8.75
CA VAL A 879 24.81 -35.40 -8.08
C VAL A 879 23.95 -35.80 -6.88
N GLY A 880 23.46 -34.83 -6.12
CA GLY A 880 22.54 -35.05 -4.98
C GLY A 880 21.20 -35.67 -5.40
N ASP A 881 20.55 -35.10 -6.41
CA ASP A 881 19.28 -35.61 -6.95
C ASP A 881 19.45 -37.05 -7.46
N PHE A 882 20.57 -37.34 -8.12
CA PHE A 882 20.87 -38.68 -8.60
C PHE A 882 21.17 -39.66 -7.46
N ALA A 883 21.90 -39.23 -6.43
CA ALA A 883 22.16 -40.05 -5.24
C ALA A 883 20.87 -40.41 -4.49
N LEU A 884 19.97 -39.43 -4.29
CA LEU A 884 18.65 -39.66 -3.70
C LEU A 884 17.83 -40.64 -4.54
N PHE A 885 17.83 -40.47 -5.85
CA PHE A 885 17.16 -41.38 -6.77
C PHE A 885 17.65 -42.83 -6.61
N LEU A 886 18.96 -43.07 -6.55
CA LEU A 886 19.50 -44.41 -6.35
C LEU A 886 19.11 -45.01 -4.99
N VAL A 887 19.23 -44.24 -3.90
CA VAL A 887 18.91 -44.72 -2.54
C VAL A 887 17.42 -44.97 -2.35
N GLN A 888 16.57 -44.11 -2.90
CA GLN A 888 15.11 -44.23 -2.84
C GLN A 888 14.62 -45.48 -3.59
N ASN A 889 15.18 -45.74 -4.77
CA ASN A 889 14.80 -46.88 -5.60
C ASN A 889 15.61 -48.16 -5.28
N ARG A 890 16.53 -48.10 -4.30
CA ARG A 890 17.42 -49.22 -3.92
C ARG A 890 18.25 -49.77 -5.09
N ILE A 891 18.65 -48.89 -5.99
CA ILE A 891 19.43 -49.24 -7.19
C ILE A 891 20.92 -49.18 -6.85
N SER A 892 21.64 -50.28 -7.06
CA SER A 892 23.10 -50.29 -6.95
C SER A 892 23.78 -49.76 -8.22
N ALA A 893 25.02 -49.27 -8.12
CA ALA A 893 25.81 -48.86 -9.29
C ALA A 893 25.97 -49.98 -10.34
N GLN A 894 26.05 -51.25 -9.90
CA GLN A 894 26.13 -52.40 -10.80
C GLN A 894 24.80 -52.64 -11.54
N GLU A 895 23.68 -52.55 -10.83
CA GLU A 895 22.35 -52.68 -11.42
C GLU A 895 22.06 -51.55 -12.41
N LEU A 896 22.45 -50.31 -12.06
CA LEU A 896 22.35 -49.16 -12.95
C LEU A 896 23.09 -49.42 -14.27
N ARG A 897 24.32 -49.96 -14.23
CA ARG A 897 25.08 -50.28 -15.46
C ARG A 897 24.40 -51.33 -16.35
N GLN A 898 23.65 -52.26 -15.77
CA GLN A 898 22.98 -53.31 -16.53
C GLN A 898 21.65 -52.85 -17.14
N ARG A 899 20.93 -51.96 -16.45
CA ARG A 899 19.54 -51.60 -16.76
C ARG A 899 19.34 -50.09 -16.99
N ALA A 900 20.40 -49.37 -17.35
CA ALA A 900 20.42 -47.90 -17.42
C ALA A 900 19.27 -47.31 -18.27
N HIS A 901 18.90 -47.97 -19.36
CA HIS A 901 17.83 -47.51 -20.27
C HIS A 901 16.42 -47.65 -19.69
N GLU A 902 16.23 -48.48 -18.67
CA GLU A 902 14.92 -48.80 -18.07
C GLU A 902 14.45 -47.73 -17.07
N PHE A 903 15.34 -46.86 -16.61
CA PHE A 903 15.05 -45.90 -15.55
C PHE A 903 14.63 -44.52 -16.09
N ASP A 904 13.82 -43.81 -15.32
CA ASP A 904 13.50 -42.40 -15.55
C ASP A 904 14.27 -41.53 -14.57
N TYR A 905 15.24 -40.79 -15.11
CA TYR A 905 16.20 -40.02 -14.33
C TYR A 905 15.63 -38.66 -13.89
N PRO A 906 16.11 -38.10 -12.76
CA PRO A 906 15.76 -36.74 -12.36
C PRO A 906 16.08 -35.72 -13.46
N GLY A 907 15.25 -34.68 -13.60
CA GLY A 907 15.42 -33.67 -14.65
C GLY A 907 16.79 -32.99 -14.64
N SER A 908 17.38 -32.75 -13.46
CA SER A 908 18.72 -32.18 -13.33
C SER A 908 19.83 -33.08 -13.93
N VAL A 909 19.65 -34.40 -13.89
CA VAL A 909 20.55 -35.38 -14.51
C VAL A 909 20.40 -35.33 -16.03
N VAL A 910 19.17 -35.22 -16.54
CA VAL A 910 18.89 -35.05 -17.97
C VAL A 910 19.48 -33.72 -18.48
N ASP A 911 19.33 -32.63 -17.73
CA ASP A 911 19.90 -31.32 -18.07
C ASP A 911 21.45 -31.37 -18.13
N TYR A 912 22.09 -32.08 -17.20
CA TYR A 912 23.53 -32.29 -17.23
C TYR A 912 23.96 -33.04 -18.51
N PHE A 913 23.37 -34.21 -18.77
CA PHE A 913 23.76 -35.04 -19.92
C PHE A 913 23.39 -34.45 -21.28
N SER A 914 22.38 -33.58 -21.33
CA SER A 914 22.03 -32.82 -22.55
C SER A 914 23.01 -31.68 -22.85
N GLY A 915 23.97 -31.40 -21.98
CA GLY A 915 24.95 -30.33 -22.15
C GLY A 915 24.45 -28.96 -21.71
N LEU A 916 23.24 -28.85 -21.13
CA LEU A 916 22.69 -27.57 -20.65
C LEU A 916 23.47 -26.97 -19.47
N MET A 917 24.25 -27.78 -18.74
CA MET A 917 25.15 -27.30 -17.68
C MET A 917 26.59 -26.99 -18.16
N GLY A 918 26.85 -27.14 -19.46
CA GLY A 918 28.20 -27.06 -20.05
C GLY A 918 28.86 -28.43 -20.23
N GLN A 919 30.15 -28.41 -20.58
CA GLN A 919 30.92 -29.62 -20.90
C GLN A 919 31.85 -30.01 -19.74
N PRO A 920 31.77 -31.25 -19.20
CA PRO A 920 32.69 -31.70 -18.16
C PRO A 920 34.08 -32.00 -18.73
N TYR A 921 35.12 -31.76 -17.93
CA TYR A 921 36.48 -32.16 -18.30
C TYR A 921 36.57 -33.68 -18.51
N GLY A 922 37.09 -34.10 -19.67
CA GLY A 922 37.14 -35.51 -20.08
C GLY A 922 35.86 -36.04 -20.76
N GLY A 923 34.82 -35.21 -20.93
CA GLY A 923 33.56 -35.58 -21.58
C GLY A 923 32.61 -36.42 -20.71
N PHE A 924 31.45 -36.75 -21.26
CA PHE A 924 30.44 -37.56 -20.60
C PHE A 924 30.72 -39.07 -20.76
N PRO A 925 30.41 -39.92 -19.77
CA PRO A 925 30.36 -41.37 -19.97
C PRO A 925 29.28 -41.73 -21.00
N THR A 926 29.69 -42.17 -22.20
CA THR A 926 28.79 -42.36 -23.35
C THR A 926 27.63 -43.31 -23.06
N TRP A 927 27.91 -44.45 -22.43
CA TRP A 927 26.88 -45.45 -22.08
C TRP A 927 25.76 -44.85 -21.20
N LEU A 928 26.10 -43.96 -20.27
CA LEU A 928 25.14 -43.35 -19.35
C LEU A 928 24.45 -42.16 -20.01
N GLN A 929 25.18 -41.38 -20.82
CA GLN A 929 24.60 -40.30 -21.60
C GLN A 929 23.52 -40.82 -22.55
N ASP A 930 23.81 -41.88 -23.31
CA ASP A 930 22.86 -42.50 -24.23
C ASP A 930 21.63 -43.05 -23.49
N ALA A 931 21.84 -43.66 -22.32
CA ALA A 931 20.78 -44.19 -21.48
C ALA A 931 19.86 -43.11 -20.89
N VAL A 932 20.42 -41.99 -20.43
CA VAL A 932 19.68 -40.87 -19.86
C VAL A 932 18.92 -40.10 -20.95
N LEU A 933 19.55 -39.86 -22.11
CA LEU A 933 18.97 -39.04 -23.17
C LEU A 933 17.96 -39.79 -24.04
N LYS A 934 18.02 -41.12 -24.10
CA LYS A 934 17.05 -41.96 -24.84
C LYS A 934 16.80 -41.46 -26.28
N GLY A 935 17.88 -41.08 -26.98
CA GLY A 935 17.84 -40.57 -28.36
C GLY A 935 17.69 -39.05 -28.52
N ARG A 936 17.62 -38.27 -27.43
CA ARG A 936 17.70 -36.79 -27.50
C ARG A 936 19.12 -36.35 -27.87
N GLU A 937 19.24 -35.33 -28.71
CA GLU A 937 20.54 -34.74 -29.05
C GLU A 937 21.12 -33.92 -27.90
N ALA A 938 22.42 -34.09 -27.62
CA ALA A 938 23.15 -33.31 -26.64
C ALA A 938 23.80 -32.08 -27.28
N LEU A 939 23.77 -30.95 -26.55
CA LEU A 939 24.49 -29.74 -26.91
C LEU A 939 26.00 -29.97 -26.73
N LYS A 940 26.78 -29.58 -27.75
CA LYS A 940 28.25 -29.59 -27.73
C LYS A 940 28.84 -28.19 -27.55
N GLU A 941 28.06 -27.17 -27.86
CA GLU A 941 28.43 -25.76 -27.76
C GLU A 941 27.89 -25.13 -26.48
N ARG A 942 28.19 -23.85 -26.29
CA ARG A 942 27.76 -23.11 -25.10
C ARG A 942 26.23 -22.95 -25.09
N PRO A 943 25.52 -23.33 -24.01
CA PRO A 943 24.05 -23.25 -23.97
C PRO A 943 23.47 -21.87 -24.26
N GLY A 944 24.13 -20.80 -23.82
CA GLY A 944 23.67 -19.42 -24.04
C GLY A 944 23.86 -18.91 -25.48
N ALA A 945 24.76 -19.51 -26.28
CA ALA A 945 25.11 -18.99 -27.61
C ALA A 945 23.98 -19.16 -28.64
N GLY A 946 23.13 -20.18 -28.46
CA GLY A 946 21.99 -20.44 -29.34
C GLY A 946 20.67 -19.81 -28.90
N LEU A 947 20.65 -19.07 -27.78
CA LEU A 947 19.42 -18.45 -27.27
C LEU A 947 19.16 -17.10 -27.95
N PRO A 948 17.92 -16.79 -28.37
CA PRO A 948 17.59 -15.48 -28.90
C PRO A 948 17.77 -14.40 -27.82
N PRO A 949 18.19 -13.18 -28.20
CA PRO A 949 18.33 -12.08 -27.25
C PRO A 949 16.98 -11.72 -26.64
N VAL A 950 16.98 -11.37 -25.35
CA VAL A 950 15.78 -10.85 -24.67
C VAL A 950 15.53 -9.40 -25.08
N ASP A 951 14.28 -9.07 -25.38
CA ASP A 951 13.80 -7.70 -25.56
C ASP A 951 13.42 -7.10 -24.19
N PHE A 952 14.26 -6.19 -23.68
CA PHE A 952 14.04 -5.57 -22.37
C PHE A 952 12.90 -4.55 -22.37
N GLU A 953 12.58 -3.91 -23.50
CA GLU A 953 11.46 -2.97 -23.59
C GLU A 953 10.13 -3.72 -23.49
N GLN A 954 10.02 -4.84 -24.20
CA GLN A 954 8.87 -5.73 -24.10
C GLN A 954 8.73 -6.27 -22.67
N LEU A 955 9.83 -6.69 -22.06
CA LEU A 955 9.84 -7.25 -20.71
C LEU A 955 9.43 -6.21 -19.66
N ALA A 956 9.87 -4.96 -19.82
CA ALA A 956 9.47 -3.84 -18.97
C ALA A 956 7.96 -3.54 -19.07
N ALA A 957 7.40 -3.59 -20.27
CA ALA A 957 5.96 -3.40 -20.50
C ALA A 957 5.13 -4.51 -19.83
N GLU A 958 5.55 -5.77 -20.00
CA GLU A 958 4.91 -6.93 -19.35
C GLU A 958 4.98 -6.81 -17.81
N LEU A 959 6.13 -6.42 -17.29
CA LEU A 959 6.33 -6.30 -15.84
C LEU A 959 5.47 -5.17 -15.24
N LYS A 960 5.36 -4.05 -15.95
CA LYS A 960 4.49 -2.93 -15.57
C LYS A 960 3.01 -3.34 -15.54
N GLU A 961 2.56 -4.13 -16.53
CA GLU A 961 1.19 -4.65 -16.58
C GLU A 961 0.92 -5.59 -15.39
N LYS A 962 1.83 -6.53 -15.12
CA LYS A 962 1.66 -7.52 -14.04
C LYS A 962 1.74 -6.91 -12.65
N THR A 963 2.56 -5.89 -12.43
CA THR A 963 2.82 -5.36 -11.07
C THR A 963 2.16 -4.02 -10.78
N GLY A 964 1.74 -3.28 -11.82
CA GLY A 964 1.23 -1.92 -11.71
C GLY A 964 2.26 -0.89 -11.23
N ARG A 965 3.56 -1.22 -11.31
CA ARG A 965 4.68 -0.37 -10.84
C ARG A 965 5.42 0.25 -12.02
N ILE A 966 6.05 1.40 -11.76
CA ILE A 966 7.10 1.91 -12.64
C ILE A 966 8.34 1.06 -12.35
N CYS A 967 8.84 0.38 -13.38
CA CYS A 967 9.96 -0.54 -13.28
C CYS A 967 11.25 0.16 -13.69
N THR A 968 12.32 -0.08 -12.95
CA THR A 968 13.70 0.30 -13.25
C THR A 968 14.40 -0.80 -14.08
N GLU A 969 15.57 -0.52 -14.65
CA GLU A 969 16.38 -1.54 -15.35
C GLU A 969 16.73 -2.72 -14.42
N GLN A 970 17.02 -2.41 -13.14
CA GLN A 970 17.28 -3.42 -12.11
C GLN A 970 16.07 -4.34 -11.86
N ASP A 971 14.85 -3.79 -11.88
CA ASP A 971 13.62 -4.59 -11.79
C ASP A 971 13.47 -5.52 -13.00
N VAL A 972 13.74 -4.99 -14.19
CA VAL A 972 13.62 -5.72 -15.46
C VAL A 972 14.63 -6.86 -15.52
N VAL A 973 15.91 -6.64 -15.19
CA VAL A 973 16.92 -7.70 -15.20
C VAL A 973 16.67 -8.73 -14.09
N SER A 974 16.15 -8.30 -12.93
CA SER A 974 15.73 -9.22 -11.86
C SER A 974 14.57 -10.12 -12.32
N TYR A 975 13.60 -9.56 -13.04
CA TYR A 975 12.51 -10.32 -13.65
C TYR A 975 12.99 -11.23 -14.78
N ALA A 976 13.93 -10.80 -15.62
CA ALA A 976 14.54 -11.66 -16.64
C ALA A 976 15.20 -12.90 -16.03
N LEU A 977 15.86 -12.74 -14.87
CA LEU A 977 16.54 -13.82 -14.18
C LEU A 977 15.56 -14.72 -13.40
N TYR A 978 14.55 -14.15 -12.75
CA TYR A 978 13.74 -14.84 -11.73
C TYR A 978 12.22 -14.81 -11.90
N GLY A 979 11.68 -14.25 -12.99
CA GLY A 979 10.29 -14.35 -13.40
C GLY A 979 9.28 -14.23 -12.24
N GLN A 980 8.62 -15.36 -11.91
CA GLN A 980 7.61 -15.44 -10.86
C GLN A 980 8.10 -14.98 -9.48
N VAL A 981 9.36 -15.21 -9.11
CA VAL A 981 9.88 -14.81 -7.79
C VAL A 981 9.84 -13.30 -7.64
N TYR A 982 10.21 -12.59 -8.70
CA TYR A 982 10.18 -11.13 -8.72
C TYR A 982 8.74 -10.63 -8.65
N ILE A 983 7.80 -11.27 -9.36
CA ILE A 983 6.37 -10.95 -9.26
C ILE A 983 5.85 -11.15 -7.83
N ASP A 984 6.15 -12.28 -7.19
CA ASP A 984 5.73 -12.57 -5.83
C ASP A 984 6.32 -11.57 -4.83
N PHE A 985 7.59 -11.18 -5.02
CA PHE A 985 8.25 -10.13 -4.26
C PHE A 985 7.57 -8.76 -4.45
N ALA A 986 7.32 -8.35 -5.69
CA ALA A 986 6.66 -7.08 -6.00
C ALA A 986 5.24 -7.03 -5.41
N MET A 987 4.51 -8.15 -5.45
CA MET A 987 3.19 -8.29 -4.82
C MET A 987 3.27 -8.25 -3.30
N ALA A 988 4.27 -8.89 -2.70
CA ALA A 988 4.52 -8.80 -1.26
C ALA A 988 4.82 -7.35 -0.83
N GLN A 989 5.65 -6.61 -1.58
CA GLN A 989 5.88 -5.18 -1.33
C GLN A 989 4.60 -4.34 -1.51
N ASN A 990 3.76 -4.66 -2.49
CA ASN A 990 2.46 -4.00 -2.67
C ASN A 990 1.53 -4.27 -1.48
N ARG A 991 1.55 -5.48 -0.90
CA ARG A 991 0.70 -5.86 0.25
C ARG A 991 1.22 -5.33 1.58
N TYR A 992 2.52 -5.47 1.83
CA TYR A 992 3.14 -5.26 3.14
C TYR A 992 4.10 -4.07 3.23
N SER A 993 4.31 -3.33 2.14
CA SER A 993 5.31 -2.26 2.03
C SER A 993 6.74 -2.80 2.10
N ASN A 994 7.72 -1.96 2.47
CA ASN A 994 9.11 -2.39 2.56
C ASN A 994 9.32 -3.13 3.88
N LEU A 995 9.59 -4.43 3.82
CA LEU A 995 9.80 -5.27 5.01
C LEU A 995 11.25 -5.25 5.51
N SER A 996 12.20 -4.71 4.74
CA SER A 996 13.62 -4.64 5.14
C SER A 996 13.85 -3.72 6.36
N VAL A 997 12.94 -2.77 6.60
CA VAL A 997 13.01 -1.81 7.72
C VAL A 997 12.65 -2.40 9.08
N LEU A 998 11.99 -3.57 9.11
CA LEU A 998 11.69 -4.26 10.37
C LEU A 998 12.97 -4.85 10.94
N ASP A 999 13.15 -4.82 12.26
CA ASP A 999 14.20 -5.59 12.91
C ASP A 999 13.95 -7.10 12.70
N THR A 1000 15.02 -7.89 12.72
CA THR A 1000 14.95 -9.33 12.42
C THR A 1000 14.10 -10.11 13.42
N GLY A 1001 14.09 -9.70 14.69
CA GLY A 1001 13.20 -10.27 15.70
C GLY A 1001 11.72 -10.05 15.36
N THR A 1002 11.34 -8.84 14.96
CA THR A 1002 9.97 -8.53 14.56
C THR A 1002 9.59 -9.18 13.22
N PHE A 1003 10.51 -9.25 12.26
CA PHE A 1003 10.26 -9.88 10.96
C PHE A 1003 9.96 -11.38 11.06
N PHE A 1004 10.75 -12.14 11.83
CA PHE A 1004 10.58 -13.58 11.93
C PHE A 1004 9.57 -14.03 12.98
N TYR A 1005 9.33 -13.23 14.01
CA TYR A 1005 8.56 -13.67 15.19
C TYR A 1005 7.43 -12.72 15.59
N GLY A 1006 7.24 -11.59 14.91
CA GLY A 1006 6.24 -10.60 15.26
C GLY A 1006 6.53 -9.95 16.62
N LEU A 1007 5.47 -9.59 17.35
CA LEU A 1007 5.58 -8.94 18.66
C LEU A 1007 4.93 -9.78 19.75
N ARG A 1008 5.50 -9.72 20.95
CA ARG A 1008 4.88 -10.23 22.19
C ARG A 1008 3.96 -9.16 22.79
N PRO A 1009 2.88 -9.54 23.49
CA PRO A 1009 2.06 -8.56 24.23
C PRO A 1009 2.92 -7.70 25.16
N GLY A 1010 2.78 -6.38 25.06
CA GLY A 1010 3.58 -5.38 25.77
C GLY A 1010 4.91 -5.01 25.11
N GLU A 1011 5.34 -5.72 24.06
CA GLU A 1011 6.57 -5.43 23.33
C GLU A 1011 6.38 -4.23 22.40
N GLU A 1012 7.43 -3.40 22.31
CA GLU A 1012 7.50 -2.24 21.43
C GLU A 1012 8.55 -2.46 20.35
N ALA A 1013 8.19 -2.18 19.10
CA ALA A 1013 9.09 -2.09 17.96
C ALA A 1013 9.20 -0.64 17.49
N ILE A 1014 10.44 -0.23 17.21
CA ILE A 1014 10.79 1.09 16.68
C ILE A 1014 11.19 0.90 15.23
N VAL A 1015 10.34 1.35 14.31
CA VAL A 1015 10.51 1.10 12.86
C VAL A 1015 10.70 2.42 12.13
N GLU A 1016 11.91 2.67 11.61
CA GLU A 1016 12.19 3.81 10.74
C GLU A 1016 11.79 3.48 9.30
N ILE A 1017 10.70 4.10 8.82
CA ILE A 1017 10.15 3.83 7.47
C ILE A 1017 10.68 4.80 6.41
N ASP A 1018 11.32 5.88 6.85
CA ASP A 1018 11.84 6.98 6.04
C ASP A 1018 12.72 7.85 6.95
N ARG A 1019 13.60 8.66 6.38
CA ARG A 1019 14.46 9.56 7.15
C ARG A 1019 13.60 10.50 8.01
N GLY A 1020 13.75 10.40 9.33
CA GLY A 1020 12.99 11.21 10.29
C GLY A 1020 11.51 10.78 10.46
N LYS A 1021 11.11 9.62 9.93
CA LYS A 1021 9.77 9.04 10.12
C LYS A 1021 9.88 7.69 10.82
N THR A 1022 9.60 7.71 12.12
CA THR A 1022 9.63 6.52 12.97
C THR A 1022 8.23 6.13 13.40
N LEU A 1023 7.95 4.83 13.37
CA LEU A 1023 6.77 4.21 13.92
C LEU A 1023 7.15 3.55 15.25
N MET A 1024 6.54 4.01 16.34
CA MET A 1024 6.54 3.37 17.64
C MET A 1024 5.32 2.44 17.67
N ILE A 1025 5.56 1.13 17.58
CA ILE A 1025 4.53 0.11 17.48
C ILE A 1025 4.58 -0.73 18.75
N ARG A 1026 3.56 -0.62 19.61
CA ARG A 1026 3.44 -1.48 20.79
C ARG A 1026 2.27 -2.43 20.63
N LEU A 1027 2.50 -3.73 20.75
CA LEU A 1027 1.42 -4.72 20.77
C LEU A 1027 0.73 -4.70 22.13
N ILE A 1028 -0.58 -4.48 22.16
CA ILE A 1028 -1.38 -4.47 23.39
C ILE A 1028 -1.91 -5.88 23.68
N SER A 1029 -2.64 -6.46 22.73
CA SER A 1029 -3.26 -7.77 22.89
C SER A 1029 -3.71 -8.37 21.56
N VAL A 1030 -3.88 -9.70 21.53
CA VAL A 1030 -4.50 -10.44 20.42
C VAL A 1030 -5.82 -11.03 20.93
N SER A 1031 -6.91 -10.86 20.20
CA SER A 1031 -8.21 -11.42 20.60
C SER A 1031 -8.25 -12.95 20.50
N ALA A 1032 -9.26 -13.56 21.13
CA ALA A 1032 -9.71 -14.89 20.76
C ALA A 1032 -10.15 -14.94 19.27
N PRO A 1033 -10.09 -16.10 18.60
CA PRO A 1033 -10.58 -16.23 17.23
C PRO A 1033 -12.09 -16.02 17.23
N ARG A 1034 -12.57 -15.27 16.25
CA ARG A 1034 -13.99 -15.06 15.96
C ARG A 1034 -14.54 -16.29 15.19
N PRO A 1035 -15.87 -16.46 15.12
CA PRO A 1035 -16.48 -17.58 14.40
C PRO A 1035 -16.12 -17.68 12.91
N ASP A 1036 -15.69 -16.57 12.29
CA ASP A 1036 -15.23 -16.50 10.90
C ASP A 1036 -13.75 -16.90 10.73
N GLY A 1037 -13.07 -17.33 11.80
CA GLY A 1037 -11.66 -17.70 11.78
C GLY A 1037 -10.69 -16.51 11.86
N THR A 1038 -11.18 -15.29 12.12
CA THR A 1038 -10.32 -14.09 12.23
C THR A 1038 -10.01 -13.71 13.68
N ARG A 1039 -8.88 -13.04 13.90
CA ARG A 1039 -8.51 -12.39 15.16
C ARG A 1039 -8.31 -10.90 14.95
N VAL A 1040 -8.58 -10.13 16.01
CA VAL A 1040 -8.22 -8.71 16.08
C VAL A 1040 -6.94 -8.58 16.88
N VAL A 1041 -5.95 -7.91 16.29
CA VAL A 1041 -4.71 -7.54 16.94
C VAL A 1041 -4.75 -6.06 17.28
N PHE A 1042 -4.58 -5.75 18.57
CA PHE A 1042 -4.65 -4.41 19.12
C PHE A 1042 -3.26 -3.85 19.33
N TYR A 1043 -2.98 -2.69 18.73
CA TYR A 1043 -1.72 -1.96 18.86
C TYR A 1043 -1.91 -0.57 19.42
N GLU A 1044 -0.82 -0.02 19.94
CA GLU A 1044 -0.60 1.42 19.98
C GLU A 1044 0.44 1.78 18.93
N LEU A 1045 0.09 2.67 18.00
CA LEU A 1045 0.94 3.18 16.93
C LEU A 1045 1.15 4.69 17.14
N ASN A 1046 2.37 5.11 17.48
CA ASN A 1046 2.70 6.51 17.79
C ASN A 1046 1.74 7.14 18.83
N GLY A 1047 1.46 6.41 19.92
CA GLY A 1047 0.54 6.84 20.98
C GLY A 1047 -0.94 6.70 20.64
N GLN A 1048 -1.31 6.03 19.55
CA GLN A 1048 -2.71 5.93 19.08
C GLN A 1048 -3.17 4.47 19.00
N PRO A 1049 -4.37 4.14 19.51
CA PRO A 1049 -4.90 2.79 19.38
C PRO A 1049 -5.15 2.43 17.92
N ARG A 1050 -4.81 1.21 17.54
CA ARG A 1050 -5.02 0.63 16.21
C ARG A 1050 -5.49 -0.81 16.35
N GLU A 1051 -6.36 -1.21 15.44
CA GLU A 1051 -6.91 -2.56 15.36
C GLU A 1051 -6.57 -3.09 13.95
N VAL A 1052 -6.11 -4.33 13.88
CA VAL A 1052 -5.82 -5.03 12.61
C VAL A 1052 -6.46 -6.40 12.66
N GLU A 1053 -7.20 -6.76 11.61
CA GLU A 1053 -7.82 -8.08 11.50
C GLU A 1053 -6.90 -9.02 10.71
N VAL A 1054 -6.74 -10.24 11.21
CA VAL A 1054 -5.90 -11.29 10.63
C VAL A 1054 -6.65 -12.60 10.63
N VAL A 1055 -6.57 -13.34 9.54
CA VAL A 1055 -7.08 -14.71 9.47
C VAL A 1055 -6.13 -15.63 10.26
N ASP A 1056 -6.66 -16.34 11.26
CA ASP A 1056 -5.93 -17.38 11.97
C ASP A 1056 -5.95 -18.65 11.13
N GLN A 1057 -4.81 -19.01 10.56
CA GLN A 1057 -4.71 -20.14 9.63
C GLN A 1057 -4.95 -21.49 10.30
N GLN A 1058 -4.87 -21.62 11.62
CA GLN A 1058 -5.13 -22.87 12.33
C GLN A 1058 -6.62 -23.08 12.55
N GLU A 1059 -7.32 -22.02 12.94
CA GLU A 1059 -8.77 -22.04 13.16
C GLU A 1059 -9.54 -22.00 11.84
N ALA A 1060 -9.00 -21.37 10.78
CA ALA A 1060 -9.60 -21.32 9.45
C ALA A 1060 -9.72 -22.71 8.79
N VAL A 1061 -8.92 -23.71 9.18
CA VAL A 1061 -9.10 -25.11 8.71
C VAL A 1061 -10.38 -25.72 9.28
N SER A 1062 -10.87 -25.23 10.42
CA SER A 1062 -12.11 -25.67 11.06
C SER A 1062 -13.35 -24.86 10.65
N ALA A 1063 -13.17 -23.59 10.27
CA ALA A 1063 -14.22 -22.74 9.71
C ALA A 1063 -14.29 -22.92 8.18
N LYS A 1064 -15.09 -23.88 7.69
CA LYS A 1064 -15.36 -24.03 6.25
C LYS A 1064 -15.97 -22.73 5.68
N GLY A 1065 -15.14 -21.88 5.08
CA GLY A 1065 -15.61 -20.82 4.19
C GLY A 1065 -16.29 -21.43 2.95
N ARG A 1066 -17.32 -20.76 2.43
CA ARG A 1066 -18.00 -21.20 1.20
C ARG A 1066 -17.02 -21.11 0.01
N ARG A 1067 -17.03 -22.13 -0.85
CA ARG A 1067 -16.24 -22.13 -2.10
C ARG A 1067 -16.67 -20.94 -2.94
N LYS A 1068 -15.71 -20.19 -3.50
CA LYS A 1068 -15.99 -19.13 -4.49
C LYS A 1068 -16.15 -19.71 -5.88
N ALA A 1069 -17.03 -19.11 -6.68
CA ALA A 1069 -17.18 -19.46 -8.09
C ALA A 1069 -15.91 -19.06 -8.86
N ASN A 1070 -15.39 -19.96 -9.70
CA ASN A 1070 -14.24 -19.64 -10.53
C ASN A 1070 -14.66 -18.71 -11.70
N PRO A 1071 -14.12 -17.46 -11.79
CA PRO A 1071 -14.50 -16.52 -12.85
C PRO A 1071 -14.14 -17.01 -14.26
N SER A 1072 -13.17 -17.91 -14.39
CA SER A 1072 -12.80 -18.53 -15.68
C SER A 1072 -13.65 -19.75 -16.02
N ASN A 1073 -14.49 -20.24 -15.10
CA ASN A 1073 -15.42 -21.34 -15.34
C ASN A 1073 -16.84 -20.79 -15.56
N PRO A 1074 -17.31 -20.71 -16.81
CA PRO A 1074 -18.58 -20.08 -17.14
C PRO A 1074 -19.80 -20.89 -16.67
N LYS A 1075 -19.59 -22.11 -16.16
CA LYS A 1075 -20.61 -22.99 -15.55
C LYS A 1075 -20.90 -22.69 -14.09
N GLU A 1076 -20.00 -21.99 -13.40
CA GLU A 1076 -20.14 -21.67 -11.97
C GLU A 1076 -20.75 -20.27 -11.79
N ILE A 1077 -21.85 -20.19 -11.05
CA ILE A 1077 -22.54 -18.93 -10.77
C ILE A 1077 -22.14 -18.48 -9.36
N GLY A 1078 -21.50 -17.32 -9.27
CA GLY A 1078 -21.13 -16.69 -7.99
C GLY A 1078 -22.13 -15.62 -7.55
N ALA A 1079 -22.17 -15.34 -6.24
CA ALA A 1079 -22.95 -14.24 -5.68
C ALA A 1079 -22.37 -12.89 -6.14
N SER A 1080 -23.20 -12.02 -6.68
CA SER A 1080 -22.77 -10.69 -7.16
C SER A 1080 -22.42 -9.73 -6.01
N MET A 1081 -22.98 -9.96 -4.82
CA MET A 1081 -22.71 -9.19 -3.61
C MET A 1081 -23.01 -10.00 -2.35
N SER A 1082 -22.61 -9.49 -1.19
CA SER A 1082 -22.88 -10.14 0.09
C SER A 1082 -24.34 -9.92 0.52
N GLY A 1083 -25.00 -10.97 1.00
CA GLY A 1083 -26.42 -10.95 1.40
C GLY A 1083 -26.85 -12.26 2.06
N THR A 1084 -28.14 -12.42 2.33
CA THR A 1084 -28.74 -13.65 2.87
C THR A 1084 -29.70 -14.25 1.85
N VAL A 1085 -29.66 -15.55 1.61
CA VAL A 1085 -30.58 -16.23 0.68
C VAL A 1085 -31.98 -16.29 1.30
N ILE A 1086 -32.98 -15.69 0.65
CA ILE A 1086 -34.38 -15.70 1.11
C ILE A 1086 -35.17 -16.87 0.52
N SER A 1087 -34.94 -17.18 -0.75
CA SER A 1087 -35.68 -18.23 -1.45
C SER A 1087 -34.87 -18.82 -2.60
N LEU A 1088 -35.04 -20.13 -2.82
CA LEU A 1088 -34.56 -20.85 -4.00
C LEU A 1088 -35.76 -21.07 -4.95
N MET A 1089 -35.57 -20.83 -6.24
CA MET A 1089 -36.64 -20.90 -7.26
C MET A 1089 -36.49 -22.12 -8.20
N VAL A 1090 -35.44 -22.93 -8.00
CA VAL A 1090 -35.09 -24.11 -8.79
C VAL A 1090 -34.53 -25.21 -7.90
N GLU A 1091 -34.59 -26.46 -8.36
CA GLU A 1091 -34.02 -27.65 -7.71
C GLU A 1091 -32.87 -28.25 -8.55
N GLU A 1092 -32.02 -29.08 -7.92
CA GLU A 1092 -31.00 -29.84 -8.64
C GLU A 1092 -31.66 -30.79 -9.66
N GLY A 1093 -31.21 -30.74 -10.91
CA GLY A 1093 -31.80 -31.46 -12.04
C GLY A 1093 -32.80 -30.67 -12.88
N ASP A 1094 -33.14 -29.42 -12.51
CA ASP A 1094 -34.01 -28.57 -13.31
C ASP A 1094 -33.32 -28.04 -14.57
N ARG A 1095 -34.07 -27.96 -15.69
CA ARG A 1095 -33.63 -27.23 -16.88
C ARG A 1095 -34.00 -25.76 -16.74
N VAL A 1096 -33.02 -24.89 -16.87
CA VAL A 1096 -33.18 -23.43 -16.80
C VAL A 1096 -32.84 -22.78 -18.12
N VAL A 1097 -33.52 -21.68 -18.45
CA VAL A 1097 -33.22 -20.84 -19.62
C VAL A 1097 -32.53 -19.54 -19.19
N ALA A 1098 -31.72 -18.96 -20.08
CA ALA A 1098 -31.03 -17.70 -19.82
C ALA A 1098 -32.02 -16.59 -19.40
N GLY A 1099 -31.71 -15.89 -18.32
CA GLY A 1099 -32.57 -14.86 -17.70
C GLY A 1099 -33.59 -15.40 -16.69
N GLN A 1100 -33.76 -16.72 -16.56
CA GLN A 1100 -34.65 -17.32 -15.55
C GLN A 1100 -34.11 -17.10 -14.13
N TYR A 1101 -34.98 -16.76 -13.19
CA TYR A 1101 -34.63 -16.58 -11.79
C TYR A 1101 -34.29 -17.91 -11.11
N LEU A 1102 -33.14 -17.93 -10.42
CA LEU A 1102 -32.62 -19.10 -9.71
C LEU A 1102 -32.81 -18.99 -8.19
N LEU A 1103 -32.55 -17.82 -7.61
CA LEU A 1103 -32.76 -17.55 -6.19
C LEU A 1103 -32.95 -16.06 -5.90
N VAL A 1104 -33.40 -15.74 -4.69
CA VAL A 1104 -33.49 -14.38 -4.16
C VAL A 1104 -32.55 -14.24 -2.97
N THR A 1105 -31.71 -13.20 -2.99
CA THR A 1105 -30.89 -12.76 -1.86
C THR A 1105 -31.39 -11.44 -1.32
N GLU A 1106 -31.33 -11.22 0.00
CA GLU A 1106 -31.52 -9.92 0.62
C GLU A 1106 -30.20 -9.35 1.11
N ALA A 1107 -29.94 -8.12 0.69
CA ALA A 1107 -28.86 -7.31 1.21
C ALA A 1107 -29.40 -5.89 1.45
N MET A 1108 -29.13 -5.33 2.62
CA MET A 1108 -29.57 -3.97 2.97
C MET A 1108 -31.09 -3.72 2.80
N LYS A 1109 -31.94 -4.73 3.10
CA LYS A 1109 -33.40 -4.70 2.91
C LYS A 1109 -33.87 -4.58 1.46
N MET A 1110 -32.97 -4.84 0.51
CA MET A 1110 -33.27 -4.97 -0.91
C MET A 1110 -33.22 -6.44 -1.30
N GLU A 1111 -34.30 -6.93 -1.88
CA GLU A 1111 -34.35 -8.25 -2.51
C GLU A 1111 -33.73 -8.19 -3.91
N MET A 1112 -32.82 -9.11 -4.18
CA MET A 1112 -32.10 -9.21 -5.44
C MET A 1112 -32.23 -10.62 -5.99
N GLN A 1113 -32.63 -10.69 -7.25
CA GLN A 1113 -32.85 -11.94 -7.96
C GLN A 1113 -31.60 -12.33 -8.73
N VAL A 1114 -31.09 -13.53 -8.48
CA VAL A 1114 -29.99 -14.12 -9.25
C VAL A 1114 -30.57 -14.86 -10.45
N GLN A 1115 -30.12 -14.52 -11.65
CA GLN A 1115 -30.61 -15.09 -12.91
C GLN A 1115 -29.61 -16.08 -13.53
N ALA A 1116 -30.11 -17.06 -14.27
CA ALA A 1116 -29.30 -17.97 -15.08
C ALA A 1116 -28.62 -17.19 -16.22
N PRO A 1117 -27.29 -17.23 -16.36
CA PRO A 1117 -26.60 -16.52 -17.44
C PRO A 1117 -26.71 -17.24 -18.80
N ARG A 1118 -27.18 -18.50 -18.81
CA ARG A 1118 -27.27 -19.38 -19.98
C ARG A 1118 -28.38 -20.41 -19.79
N ASP A 1119 -28.76 -21.05 -20.88
CA ASP A 1119 -29.54 -22.29 -20.84
C ASP A 1119 -28.66 -23.43 -20.31
N GLY A 1120 -29.18 -24.26 -19.42
CA GLY A 1120 -28.41 -25.36 -18.83
C GLY A 1120 -29.23 -26.24 -17.89
N LEU A 1121 -28.62 -27.33 -17.42
CA LEU A 1121 -29.16 -28.17 -16.36
C LEU A 1121 -28.55 -27.74 -15.03
N VAL A 1122 -29.36 -27.56 -13.97
CA VAL A 1122 -28.84 -27.28 -12.62
C VAL A 1122 -28.17 -28.54 -12.08
N GLU A 1123 -26.84 -28.62 -12.14
CA GLU A 1123 -26.07 -29.76 -11.67
C GLU A 1123 -25.98 -29.78 -10.14
N GLN A 1124 -25.75 -28.61 -9.53
CA GLN A 1124 -25.58 -28.48 -8.09
C GLN A 1124 -26.02 -27.12 -7.56
N ILE A 1125 -26.68 -27.10 -6.39
CA ILE A 1125 -27.00 -25.90 -5.61
C ILE A 1125 -26.07 -25.86 -4.39
N ALA A 1126 -25.24 -24.82 -4.26
CA ALA A 1126 -24.21 -24.71 -3.23
C ALA A 1126 -24.66 -23.93 -1.97
N VAL A 1127 -25.94 -23.55 -1.89
CA VAL A 1127 -26.51 -22.71 -0.84
C VAL A 1127 -27.92 -23.17 -0.43
N HIS A 1128 -28.34 -22.85 0.79
CA HIS A 1128 -29.67 -23.09 1.32
C HIS A 1128 -30.38 -21.77 1.71
N VAL A 1129 -31.70 -21.81 1.83
CA VAL A 1129 -32.48 -20.66 2.34
C VAL A 1129 -32.05 -20.34 3.77
N GLY A 1130 -31.79 -19.06 4.05
CA GLY A 1130 -31.26 -18.55 5.32
C GLY A 1130 -29.73 -18.41 5.34
N ASP A 1131 -29.02 -18.90 4.33
CA ASP A 1131 -27.56 -18.82 4.28
C ASP A 1131 -27.06 -17.39 4.00
N SER A 1132 -26.09 -16.93 4.77
CA SER A 1132 -25.30 -15.74 4.41
C SER A 1132 -24.25 -16.09 3.35
N VAL A 1133 -24.25 -15.31 2.28
CA VAL A 1133 -23.32 -15.41 1.14
C VAL A 1133 -22.51 -14.12 1.04
N SER A 1134 -21.23 -14.23 0.67
CA SER A 1134 -20.37 -13.10 0.34
C SER A 1134 -20.20 -12.95 -1.17
N ALA A 1135 -19.83 -11.75 -1.63
CA ALA A 1135 -19.52 -11.54 -3.04
C ALA A 1135 -18.50 -12.58 -3.57
N GLY A 1136 -18.84 -13.24 -4.67
CA GLY A 1136 -18.08 -14.29 -5.33
C GLY A 1136 -18.30 -15.71 -4.79
N ASP A 1137 -19.08 -15.91 -3.72
CA ASP A 1137 -19.39 -17.26 -3.20
C ASP A 1137 -20.21 -18.04 -4.22
N LEU A 1138 -19.89 -19.33 -4.41
CA LEU A 1138 -20.56 -20.21 -5.35
C LEU A 1138 -22.03 -20.42 -4.92
N LEU A 1139 -22.94 -20.17 -5.86
CA LEU A 1139 -24.39 -20.35 -5.69
C LEU A 1139 -24.88 -21.60 -6.43
N PHE A 1140 -24.51 -21.74 -7.72
CA PHE A 1140 -24.96 -22.83 -8.58
C PHE A 1140 -23.85 -23.32 -9.52
N ILE A 1141 -23.96 -24.58 -9.96
CA ILE A 1141 -23.21 -25.13 -11.10
C ILE A 1141 -24.22 -25.55 -12.17
N LEU A 1142 -24.03 -25.08 -13.41
CA LEU A 1142 -24.85 -25.43 -14.57
C LEU A 1142 -24.08 -26.32 -15.55
N GLU A 1143 -24.71 -27.38 -16.06
CA GLU A 1143 -24.15 -28.25 -17.10
C GLU A 1143 -24.26 -27.66 -18.51
#